data_AF-K1VNB4-F1
#
_entry.id   AF-K1VNB4-F1
#
_cell.length_a   1.000
_cell.length_b   1.000
_cell.length_c   1.000
_cell.angle_alpha   90.00
_cell.angle_beta   90.00
_cell.angle_gamma   90.00
#
_symmetry.space_group_name_H-M   'P 1'
#
loop_
_entity.id
_entity.type
_entity.pdbx_description
1 polymer ?
#
loop_
_entity_poly.entity_id
_entity_poly.type
_entity_poly.pdbx_seq_one_letter_code
_entity_poly.pdbx_strand_id
1 'polypeptide(L)'
;MERAIPSLQGLEETQRTASVTFALAAVAQPLAGRSVWRFGGMYVADILNLLLPGIDLNDPTKTGLSCMAICNMVDQIRIADISDNEATPNGDAGRTVRRVVRAKVDDDPNDPVGQEFEEMTEDEIESRLRISTGAFQDWVHEFLGRVLLLFANLPEEGGKTGRAGGRTEILTLQSVLHTCGAIFGALDDKLFDAALDQVAEYATTTTKSNAVDAVGELVKNLTAVNATKTFEKFFPICKQRITSELRAGASSTRTTTTSIPRPSDAPLHWWMSILYGLLVPGRLNLPTHRKEYMELLRTMLQHTYSERGWAWAGNIVEKTLSCLTALYLQEMKFLNPTEYASEDFKQHHTMWWGKLYRATEAKPQWRQPTDEDVDMALEVVGLAEEAVTTIEGLLEKTERDFVWKNDFCRAMNVVDEVMLGSYSLIGEFDQHKTGGHYANVYTPGLLESHIHYKAGFLLTDPKDPRYQRVMHFRERAAQMLHKASVMMRTAGDDNSVDSVKLLVATIGSYLFSYGMRHKKFQSATSAYENLQASKRLYEGQRKAHRSVHLGAIQVHHSNRLMYASYSRPRSAQDDELIRDLLEFGLSPFLRVRRRAQSLLSSVNSTYLESTVLFPDVLLDALKPGTDPDRMKGALYIVRSCMLHYTRLVRDWEGMSKVVEALLGAHHETKTSIQTLVNKTLDDLTRLAHECQSFRMIYRVEGAEKAADEVAKELTLFKPDEEFVARIEKGDEERLAARDKEYEATVDLILSKTQDPTLSWRYQLAAARLLVPTRVSATMASAV
;
A
#
# COMPACT_ATOMS: atom_id res chain seq x y z
N MET A 1 6.51 34.30 -19.83
CA MET A 1 6.99 35.04 -18.63
C MET A 1 6.36 36.41 -18.49
N GLU A 2 6.17 37.15 -19.58
CA GLU A 2 5.51 38.46 -19.61
C GLU A 2 4.15 38.49 -18.89
N ARG A 3 3.32 37.45 -19.06
CA ARG A 3 2.05 37.32 -18.33
C ARG A 3 2.22 36.75 -16.92
N ALA A 4 3.29 36.02 -16.66
CA ALA A 4 3.44 35.26 -15.43
C ALA A 4 3.88 36.13 -14.24
N ILE A 5 4.91 36.96 -14.44
CA ILE A 5 5.46 37.82 -13.38
C ILE A 5 4.42 38.82 -12.87
N PRO A 6 3.71 39.60 -13.73
CA PRO A 6 2.70 40.54 -13.24
C PRO A 6 1.53 39.86 -12.55
N SER A 7 1.14 38.65 -12.98
CA SER A 7 0.03 37.91 -12.37
C SER A 7 0.36 37.27 -11.02
N LEU A 8 1.64 37.00 -10.75
CA LEU A 8 2.09 36.54 -9.44
C LEU A 8 2.34 37.71 -8.47
N GLN A 9 2.66 38.90 -9.00
CA GLN A 9 2.81 40.13 -8.21
C GLN A 9 1.46 40.80 -7.89
N GLY A 10 0.49 40.71 -8.81
CA GLY A 10 -0.83 41.30 -8.65
C GLY A 10 -1.72 40.54 -7.67
N LEU A 11 -2.34 41.26 -6.74
CA LEU A 11 -3.26 40.70 -5.73
C LEU A 11 -4.73 40.64 -6.18
N GLU A 12 -5.10 41.36 -7.25
CA GLU A 12 -6.50 41.58 -7.64
C GLU A 12 -7.05 40.54 -8.64
N GLU A 13 -6.20 39.86 -9.41
CA GLU A 13 -6.61 38.95 -10.50
C GLU A 13 -6.43 37.46 -10.14
N THR A 14 -7.15 36.98 -9.12
CA THR A 14 -7.00 35.62 -8.56
C THR A 14 -7.13 34.47 -9.58
N GLN A 15 -8.06 34.58 -10.54
CA GLN A 15 -8.24 33.57 -11.60
C GLN A 15 -7.05 33.48 -12.55
N ARG A 16 -6.40 34.62 -12.81
CA ARG A 16 -5.23 34.71 -13.66
C ARG A 16 -4.01 34.11 -12.96
N THR A 17 -3.85 34.37 -11.65
CA THR A 17 -2.79 33.76 -10.84
C THR A 17 -2.86 32.24 -10.86
N ALA A 18 -4.04 31.64 -10.63
CA ALA A 18 -4.20 30.18 -10.67
C ALA A 18 -3.83 29.59 -12.04
N SER A 19 -4.32 30.20 -13.12
CA SER A 19 -4.06 29.75 -14.50
C SER A 19 -2.58 29.84 -14.87
N VAL A 20 -1.93 30.94 -14.47
CA VAL A 20 -0.49 31.15 -14.68
C VAL A 20 0.35 30.15 -13.88
N THR A 21 0.03 29.92 -12.61
CA THR A 21 0.76 28.95 -11.77
C THR A 21 0.65 27.54 -12.34
N PHE A 22 -0.53 27.15 -12.82
CA PHE A 22 -0.71 25.87 -13.52
C PHE A 22 0.14 25.80 -14.80
N ALA A 23 0.11 26.85 -15.62
CA ALA A 23 0.92 26.90 -16.83
C ALA A 23 2.42 26.79 -16.52
N LEU A 24 2.92 27.48 -15.50
CA LEU A 24 4.30 27.39 -15.01
C LEU A 24 4.66 25.96 -14.58
N ALA A 25 3.76 25.29 -13.84
CA ALA A 25 3.96 23.91 -13.45
C ALA A 25 4.08 22.96 -14.66
N ALA A 26 3.28 23.19 -15.71
CA ALA A 26 3.29 22.38 -16.92
C ALA A 26 4.55 22.63 -17.79
N VAL A 27 5.09 23.85 -17.80
CA VAL A 27 6.30 24.21 -18.57
C VAL A 27 7.58 24.17 -17.74
N ALA A 28 7.55 23.58 -16.54
CA ALA A 28 8.69 23.58 -15.61
C ALA A 28 9.97 22.93 -16.18
N GLN A 29 9.86 21.81 -16.89
CA GLN A 29 11.04 21.17 -17.51
C GLN A 29 11.61 22.01 -18.68
N PRO A 30 10.80 22.49 -19.64
CA PRO A 30 11.29 23.42 -20.66
C PRO A 30 11.90 24.70 -20.07
N LEU A 31 11.36 25.17 -18.95
CA LEU A 31 11.84 26.35 -18.24
C LEU A 31 13.22 26.14 -17.61
N ALA A 32 13.41 25.04 -16.88
CA ALA A 32 14.67 24.76 -16.20
C ALA A 32 15.75 24.20 -17.14
N GLY A 33 15.35 23.50 -18.21
CA GLY A 33 16.27 22.82 -19.11
C GLY A 33 16.92 23.76 -20.13
N ARG A 34 18.23 24.01 -19.98
CA ARG A 34 19.03 24.83 -20.91
C ARG A 34 18.99 24.33 -22.36
N SER A 35 18.84 23.01 -22.55
CA SER A 35 18.72 22.39 -23.88
C SER A 35 17.43 22.74 -24.62
N VAL A 36 16.40 23.20 -23.90
CA VAL A 36 15.09 23.55 -24.47
C VAL A 36 14.93 25.07 -24.51
N TRP A 37 15.05 25.74 -23.36
CA TRP A 37 15.01 27.20 -23.28
C TRP A 37 16.21 27.73 -22.50
N ARG A 38 17.17 28.26 -23.25
CA ARG A 38 18.46 28.72 -22.72
C ARG A 38 18.37 29.82 -21.67
N PHE A 39 17.42 30.74 -21.81
CA PHE A 39 17.23 31.85 -20.86
C PHE A 39 16.39 31.46 -19.63
N GLY A 40 15.70 30.32 -19.68
CA GLY A 40 14.66 29.98 -18.72
C GLY A 40 15.15 29.83 -17.29
N GLY A 41 16.35 29.26 -17.12
CA GLY A 41 16.98 29.08 -15.81
C GLY A 41 17.08 30.37 -14.98
N MET A 42 17.30 31.52 -15.64
CA MET A 42 17.45 32.81 -14.96
C MET A 42 16.18 33.25 -14.22
N TYR A 43 15.02 32.77 -14.65
CA TYR A 43 13.73 33.11 -14.03
C TYR A 43 13.36 32.18 -12.87
N VAL A 44 14.06 31.06 -12.68
CA VAL A 44 13.64 30.02 -11.73
C VAL A 44 13.63 30.57 -10.30
N ALA A 45 14.71 31.20 -9.84
CA ALA A 45 14.79 31.76 -8.49
C ALA A 45 13.71 32.83 -8.24
N ASP A 46 13.52 33.75 -9.18
CA ASP A 46 12.50 34.81 -9.08
C ASP A 46 11.08 34.22 -9.03
N ILE A 47 10.77 33.22 -9.85
CA ILE A 47 9.45 32.56 -9.85
C ILE A 47 9.23 31.80 -8.53
N LEU A 48 10.24 31.09 -8.04
CA LEU A 48 10.15 30.38 -6.75
C LEU A 48 9.85 31.35 -5.59
N ASN A 49 10.47 32.53 -5.58
CA ASN A 49 10.16 33.59 -4.62
C ASN A 49 8.71 34.07 -4.75
N LEU A 50 8.25 34.32 -5.97
CA LEU A 50 6.88 34.78 -6.24
C LEU A 50 5.80 33.75 -5.88
N LEU A 51 6.15 32.46 -5.81
CA LEU A 51 5.22 31.38 -5.44
C LEU A 51 5.12 31.16 -3.91
N LEU A 52 6.06 31.66 -3.10
CA LEU A 52 6.05 31.47 -1.65
C LEU A 52 4.77 31.99 -0.96
N PRO A 53 4.23 33.19 -1.30
CA PRO A 53 2.96 33.67 -0.76
C PRO A 53 1.74 32.83 -1.19
N GLY A 54 1.93 31.89 -2.11
CA GLY A 54 0.92 30.92 -2.51
C GLY A 54 0.71 29.79 -1.50
N ILE A 55 1.67 29.56 -0.60
CA ILE A 55 1.56 28.57 0.49
C ILE A 55 0.82 29.21 1.66
N ASP A 56 -0.50 28.98 1.70
CA ASP A 56 -1.42 29.54 2.68
C ASP A 56 -2.47 28.48 3.09
N LEU A 57 -2.67 28.30 4.39
CA LEU A 57 -3.67 27.37 4.93
C LEU A 57 -5.10 27.78 4.55
N ASN A 58 -5.36 29.07 4.36
CA ASN A 58 -6.69 29.60 4.07
C ASN A 58 -7.13 29.36 2.62
N ASP A 59 -6.20 29.09 1.71
CA ASP A 59 -6.49 28.77 0.31
C ASP A 59 -5.81 27.45 -0.12
N PRO A 60 -6.48 26.31 0.15
CA PRO A 60 -6.04 24.99 -0.29
C PRO A 60 -5.74 24.86 -1.78
N THR A 61 -6.49 25.57 -2.62
CA THR A 61 -6.37 25.47 -4.08
C THR A 61 -5.11 26.18 -4.54
N LYS A 62 -4.90 27.41 -4.06
CA LYS A 62 -3.70 28.19 -4.31
C LYS A 62 -2.44 27.49 -3.79
N THR A 63 -2.51 26.91 -2.58
CA THR A 63 -1.41 26.13 -2.02
C THR A 63 -1.10 24.91 -2.88
N GLY A 64 -2.11 24.13 -3.27
CA GLY A 64 -1.92 22.97 -4.15
C GLY A 64 -1.24 23.32 -5.47
N LEU A 65 -1.69 24.39 -6.14
CA LEU A 65 -1.08 24.85 -7.40
C LEU A 65 0.35 25.35 -7.21
N SER A 66 0.62 26.11 -6.16
CA SER A 66 1.95 26.66 -5.86
C SER A 66 2.94 25.53 -5.54
N CYS A 67 2.53 24.57 -4.70
CA CYS A 67 3.26 23.34 -4.42
C CYS A 67 3.59 22.54 -5.68
N MET A 68 2.61 22.37 -6.58
CA MET A 68 2.80 21.67 -7.84
C MET A 68 3.82 22.38 -8.75
N ALA A 69 3.74 23.71 -8.87
CA ALA A 69 4.69 24.49 -9.65
C ALA A 69 6.11 24.43 -9.08
N ILE A 70 6.26 24.61 -7.76
CA ILE A 70 7.55 24.50 -7.06
C ILE A 70 8.14 23.09 -7.25
N CYS A 71 7.37 22.04 -6.95
CA CYS A 71 7.82 20.66 -7.05
C CYS A 71 8.32 20.33 -8.47
N ASN A 72 7.53 20.66 -9.50
CA ASN A 72 7.88 20.36 -10.89
C ASN A 72 9.13 21.11 -11.36
N MET A 73 9.38 22.33 -10.88
CA MET A 73 10.61 23.08 -11.19
C MET A 73 11.82 22.50 -10.45
N VAL A 74 11.66 22.24 -9.15
CA VAL A 74 12.74 21.77 -8.28
C VAL A 74 13.22 20.37 -8.67
N ASP A 75 12.31 19.52 -9.13
CA ASP A 75 12.63 18.18 -9.67
C ASP A 75 13.64 18.20 -10.83
N GLN A 76 13.79 19.32 -11.53
CA GLN A 76 14.65 19.44 -12.71
C GLN A 76 16.00 20.09 -12.41
N ILE A 77 16.21 20.60 -11.19
CA ILE A 77 17.35 21.43 -10.85
C ILE A 77 18.11 20.90 -9.64
N ARG A 78 19.28 21.49 -9.43
CA ARG A 78 20.05 21.40 -8.19
C ARG A 78 19.93 22.74 -7.47
N ILE A 79 19.50 22.73 -6.23
CA ILE A 79 19.47 23.91 -5.36
C ILE A 79 20.80 23.94 -4.62
N ALA A 80 21.76 24.68 -5.16
CA ALA A 80 23.08 24.92 -4.59
C ALA A 80 23.49 26.34 -4.93
N ASP A 81 24.36 26.94 -4.12
CA ASP A 81 24.93 28.25 -4.43
C ASP A 81 26.32 28.13 -5.06
N ILE A 82 26.48 28.67 -6.26
CA ILE A 82 27.73 28.72 -7.03
C ILE A 82 28.08 30.15 -7.49
N SER A 83 27.51 31.18 -6.83
CA SER A 83 27.80 32.59 -7.11
C SER A 83 29.26 32.96 -6.86
N ASP A 84 29.89 32.32 -5.86
CA ASP A 84 31.20 32.71 -5.33
C ASP A 84 32.40 32.07 -6.07
N ASN A 85 32.17 31.15 -7.00
CA ASN A 85 33.22 30.52 -7.79
C ASN A 85 33.72 31.50 -8.89
N GLU A 86 34.70 32.36 -8.60
CA GLU A 86 35.13 33.48 -9.46
C GLU A 86 35.46 33.12 -10.93
N ALA A 87 34.92 33.93 -11.84
CA ALA A 87 35.70 34.78 -12.76
C ALA A 87 34.82 35.98 -13.22
N THR A 88 35.11 37.18 -12.74
CA THR A 88 34.56 38.45 -13.27
C THR A 88 35.53 39.06 -14.29
N PRO A 89 35.04 39.87 -15.25
CA PRO A 89 35.04 41.31 -15.03
C PRO A 89 33.78 42.04 -15.53
N ASN A 90 33.26 42.92 -14.66
CA ASN A 90 32.56 44.17 -14.94
C ASN A 90 31.52 44.21 -16.08
N GLY A 91 30.26 44.03 -15.70
CA GLY A 91 29.09 44.50 -16.44
C GLY A 91 28.02 44.96 -15.45
N ASP A 92 27.51 46.16 -15.65
CA ASP A 92 26.56 46.91 -14.82
C ASP A 92 25.47 46.05 -14.16
N ALA A 93 25.29 46.23 -12.84
CA ALA A 93 24.36 45.49 -11.99
C ALA A 93 22.91 45.98 -12.13
N GLY A 94 22.38 45.97 -13.35
CA GLY A 94 21.00 46.32 -13.67
C GLY A 94 20.22 45.11 -14.19
N ARG A 95 19.18 44.68 -13.46
CA ARG A 95 18.12 43.80 -14.00
C ARG A 95 17.29 44.58 -15.03
N THR A 96 17.86 44.88 -16.19
CA THR A 96 17.14 45.49 -17.32
C THR A 96 17.10 44.53 -18.48
N VAL A 97 15.92 43.98 -18.76
CA VAL A 97 15.58 43.29 -20.01
C VAL A 97 15.77 44.31 -21.13
N ARG A 98 16.74 44.10 -22.02
CA ARG A 98 17.00 44.95 -23.21
C ARG A 98 16.73 44.16 -24.50
N ARG A 99 16.50 44.91 -25.57
CA ARG A 99 15.69 44.60 -26.77
C ARG A 99 16.42 43.88 -27.94
N VAL A 100 15.96 42.69 -28.39
CA VAL A 100 15.92 42.24 -29.82
C VAL A 100 14.51 41.91 -30.38
N VAL A 101 14.18 42.46 -31.57
CA VAL A 101 12.89 42.33 -32.27
C VAL A 101 12.54 40.89 -32.67
N ARG A 102 11.38 40.38 -32.20
CA ARG A 102 10.79 39.10 -32.65
C ARG A 102 10.10 39.27 -34.01
N ALA A 103 10.18 38.26 -34.90
CA ALA A 103 9.38 38.23 -36.12
C ALA A 103 7.89 38.13 -35.78
N LYS A 104 7.07 39.07 -36.29
CA LYS A 104 5.61 39.07 -36.16
C LYS A 104 5.05 37.74 -36.66
N VAL A 105 4.19 37.11 -35.85
CA VAL A 105 3.28 36.06 -36.30
C VAL A 105 1.92 36.73 -36.41
N ASP A 106 1.39 36.85 -37.62
CA ASP A 106 0.26 37.76 -37.94
C ASP A 106 -1.11 37.36 -37.34
N ASP A 107 -1.21 36.31 -36.52
CA ASP A 107 -2.48 35.66 -36.16
C ASP A 107 -2.96 35.80 -34.70
N ASP A 108 -2.33 36.61 -33.82
CA ASP A 108 -2.88 36.85 -32.46
C ASP A 108 -3.20 38.34 -32.19
N PRO A 109 -4.49 38.75 -32.17
CA PRO A 109 -4.92 40.11 -31.83
C PRO A 109 -4.61 40.55 -30.39
N ASN A 110 -4.18 39.63 -29.52
CA ASN A 110 -3.85 39.85 -28.10
C ASN A 110 -2.38 39.53 -27.77
N ASP A 111 -1.48 39.55 -28.76
CA ASP A 111 -0.04 39.37 -28.52
C ASP A 111 0.46 40.48 -27.56
N PRO A 112 0.86 40.13 -26.31
CA PRO A 112 1.32 41.13 -25.35
C PRO A 112 2.59 41.79 -25.89
N VAL A 113 2.74 43.09 -25.59
CA VAL A 113 3.87 43.95 -25.98
C VAL A 113 5.19 43.18 -25.93
N GLY A 114 5.76 42.91 -27.11
CA GLY A 114 6.95 42.08 -27.28
C GLY A 114 8.12 42.60 -26.45
N GLN A 115 8.44 41.92 -25.35
CA GLN A 115 9.74 42.05 -24.71
C GLN A 115 10.73 41.19 -25.47
N GLU A 116 11.22 41.83 -26.50
CA GLU A 116 12.48 41.58 -27.18
C GLU A 116 13.60 41.07 -26.21
N PHE A 117 14.10 39.84 -26.39
CA PHE A 117 15.18 39.26 -25.57
C PHE A 117 16.55 39.79 -26.02
N GLU A 118 17.39 40.26 -25.10
CA GLU A 118 18.76 40.71 -25.39
C GLU A 118 19.57 39.54 -25.99
N GLU A 119 20.30 39.76 -27.08
CA GLU A 119 21.30 38.80 -27.59
C GLU A 119 22.45 38.71 -26.57
N MET A 120 22.24 37.92 -25.52
CA MET A 120 23.27 37.64 -24.52
C MET A 120 24.17 36.51 -24.99
N THR A 121 25.46 36.67 -24.76
CA THR A 121 26.46 35.63 -24.99
C THR A 121 26.25 34.41 -24.08
N GLU A 122 26.82 33.26 -24.45
CA GLU A 122 26.87 32.05 -23.59
C GLU A 122 27.31 32.39 -22.16
N ASP A 123 28.36 33.21 -22.07
CA ASP A 123 29.05 33.52 -20.82
C ASP A 123 28.26 34.50 -19.96
N GLU A 124 27.57 35.48 -20.56
CA GLU A 124 26.69 36.39 -19.84
C GLU A 124 25.48 35.67 -19.26
N ILE A 125 24.89 34.73 -20.00
CA ILE A 125 23.75 33.92 -19.51
C ILE A 125 24.20 33.05 -18.34
N GLU A 126 25.36 32.39 -18.48
CA GLU A 126 25.91 31.57 -17.41
C GLU A 126 26.23 32.41 -16.17
N SER A 127 26.89 33.56 -16.33
CA SER A 127 27.22 34.46 -15.23
C SER A 127 25.96 34.92 -14.49
N ARG A 128 24.92 35.38 -15.20
CA ARG A 128 23.65 35.81 -14.58
C ARG A 128 22.93 34.65 -13.89
N LEU A 129 22.92 33.46 -14.50
CA LEU A 129 22.31 32.28 -13.89
C LEU A 129 23.02 31.89 -12.60
N ARG A 130 24.35 31.92 -12.58
CA ARG A 130 25.16 31.65 -11.38
C ARG A 130 24.96 32.68 -10.28
N ILE A 131 24.86 33.96 -10.62
CA ILE A 131 24.51 35.00 -9.63
C ILE A 131 23.11 34.75 -9.05
N SER A 132 22.16 34.27 -9.87
CA SER A 132 20.80 33.99 -9.39
C SER A 132 20.72 32.85 -8.37
N THR A 133 21.72 31.95 -8.30
CA THR A 133 21.71 30.83 -7.34
C THR A 133 21.89 31.29 -5.89
N GLY A 134 22.49 32.46 -5.66
CA GLY A 134 22.66 33.01 -4.30
C GLY A 134 21.31 33.24 -3.58
N ALA A 135 20.23 33.44 -4.34
CA ALA A 135 18.89 33.59 -3.76
C ALA A 135 18.34 32.31 -3.10
N PHE A 136 18.91 31.13 -3.41
CA PHE A 136 18.40 29.86 -2.88
C PHE A 136 18.59 29.73 -1.36
N GLN A 137 19.64 30.32 -0.80
CA GLN A 137 19.90 30.22 0.64
C GLN A 137 18.76 30.83 1.45
N ASP A 138 18.39 32.06 1.15
CA ASP A 138 17.29 32.76 1.83
C ASP A 138 15.93 32.12 1.50
N TRP A 139 15.75 31.70 0.24
CA TRP A 139 14.50 31.09 -0.22
C TRP A 139 14.16 29.79 0.53
N VAL A 140 15.15 28.89 0.74
CA VAL A 140 14.92 27.64 1.47
C VAL A 140 14.51 27.92 2.91
N HIS A 141 15.16 28.89 3.57
CA HIS A 141 14.84 29.28 4.93
C HIS A 141 13.42 29.86 5.05
N GLU A 142 13.03 30.76 4.14
CA GLU A 142 11.69 31.35 4.12
C GLU A 142 10.61 30.31 3.81
N PHE A 143 10.87 29.42 2.83
CA PHE A 143 9.97 28.31 2.50
C PHE A 143 9.68 27.45 3.72
N LEU A 144 10.73 27.01 4.43
CA LEU A 144 10.56 26.19 5.63
C LEU A 144 9.84 26.96 6.74
N GLY A 145 10.15 28.25 6.93
CA GLY A 145 9.43 29.10 7.87
C GLY A 145 7.91 29.10 7.62
N ARG A 146 7.48 29.20 6.36
CA ARG A 146 6.06 29.14 5.97
C ARG A 146 5.43 27.76 6.22
N VAL A 147 6.14 26.68 5.90
CA VAL A 147 5.66 25.31 6.16
C VAL A 147 5.49 25.06 7.66
N LEU A 148 6.46 25.47 8.48
CA LEU A 148 6.40 25.30 9.92
C LEU A 148 5.31 26.17 10.55
N LEU A 149 5.10 27.39 10.04
CA LEU A 149 3.97 28.24 10.42
C LEU A 149 2.63 27.60 10.06
N LEU A 150 2.52 26.94 8.90
CA LEU A 150 1.33 26.20 8.52
C LEU A 150 1.05 25.07 9.52
N PHE A 151 2.08 24.31 9.92
CA PHE A 151 1.94 23.23 10.91
C PHE A 151 1.47 23.78 12.26
N ALA A 152 1.95 24.96 12.65
CA ALA A 152 1.53 25.62 13.88
C ALA A 152 0.04 26.01 13.86
N ASN A 153 -0.57 26.21 12.69
CA ASN A 153 -1.95 26.66 12.53
C ASN A 153 -2.91 25.56 12.07
N LEU A 154 -2.49 24.28 12.05
CA LEU A 154 -3.39 23.19 11.74
C LEU A 154 -4.60 23.15 12.70
N PRO A 155 -5.78 22.68 12.27
CA PRO A 155 -6.93 22.53 13.16
C PRO A 155 -6.66 21.53 14.30
N GLU A 156 -7.36 21.66 15.42
CA GLU A 156 -7.23 20.70 16.53
C GLU A 156 -7.69 19.28 16.13
N GLU A 157 -7.10 18.26 16.77
CA GLU A 157 -7.60 16.88 16.64
C GLU A 157 -8.98 16.78 17.32
N GLY A 158 -10.07 16.68 16.54
CA GLY A 158 -11.41 16.62 17.13
C GLY A 158 -12.52 16.30 16.12
N GLY A 159 -13.47 15.46 16.52
CA GLY A 159 -14.64 15.08 15.72
C GLY A 159 -14.93 13.58 15.72
N LYS A 160 -15.95 13.13 14.98
CA LYS A 160 -16.34 11.70 14.87
C LYS A 160 -15.22 10.79 14.31
N THR A 161 -14.19 11.37 13.68
CA THR A 161 -13.09 10.67 13.01
C THR A 161 -11.77 10.67 13.78
N GLY A 162 -11.63 11.49 14.83
CA GLY A 162 -10.40 11.60 15.62
C GLY A 162 -9.16 12.04 14.83
N ARG A 163 -9.33 12.70 13.67
CA ARG A 163 -8.25 13.25 12.83
C ARG A 163 -8.28 14.77 12.87
N ALA A 164 -7.11 15.41 12.76
CA ALA A 164 -7.01 16.85 12.55
C ALA A 164 -7.50 17.21 11.14
N GLY A 165 -8.50 18.09 11.07
CA GLY A 165 -8.94 18.72 9.84
C GLY A 165 -9.88 17.94 8.90
N GLY A 166 -10.43 18.65 7.92
CA GLY A 166 -11.29 18.14 6.85
C GLY A 166 -10.50 17.54 5.68
N ARG A 167 -11.23 16.92 4.72
CA ARG A 167 -10.60 16.28 3.53
C ARG A 167 -9.71 17.24 2.74
N THR A 168 -10.11 18.50 2.63
CA THR A 168 -9.38 19.53 1.89
C THR A 168 -8.05 19.87 2.56
N GLU A 169 -8.03 20.06 3.88
CA GLU A 169 -6.81 20.37 4.64
C GLU A 169 -5.80 19.22 4.58
N ILE A 170 -6.28 17.98 4.64
CA ILE A 170 -5.44 16.79 4.47
C ILE A 170 -4.74 16.80 3.09
N LEU A 171 -5.47 17.16 2.03
CA LEU A 171 -4.90 17.26 0.68
C LEU A 171 -3.89 18.40 0.55
N THR A 172 -4.16 19.55 1.18
CA THR A 172 -3.21 20.67 1.26
C THR A 172 -1.92 20.24 1.94
N LEU A 173 -2.03 19.62 3.12
CA LEU A 173 -0.89 19.14 3.88
C LEU A 173 -0.07 18.10 3.11
N GLN A 174 -0.73 17.17 2.41
CA GLN A 174 -0.07 16.19 1.53
C GLN A 174 0.69 16.88 0.39
N SER A 175 0.13 17.93 -0.21
CA SER A 175 0.77 18.69 -1.29
C SER A 175 2.01 19.43 -0.80
N VAL A 176 1.93 20.06 0.38
CA VAL A 176 3.06 20.74 1.03
C VAL A 176 4.17 19.74 1.38
N LEU A 177 3.83 18.63 2.04
CA LEU A 177 4.80 17.59 2.41
C LEU A 177 5.47 16.96 1.18
N HIS A 178 4.72 16.70 0.10
CA HIS A 178 5.30 16.21 -1.16
C HIS A 178 6.32 17.21 -1.72
N THR A 179 6.00 18.51 -1.67
CA THR A 179 6.90 19.58 -2.11
C THR A 179 8.17 19.65 -1.26
N CYS A 180 8.06 19.49 0.06
CA CYS A 180 9.23 19.40 0.94
C CYS A 180 10.17 18.26 0.52
N GLY A 181 9.62 17.08 0.20
CA GLY A 181 10.40 15.94 -0.28
C GLY A 181 11.19 16.24 -1.57
N ALA A 182 10.54 16.90 -2.53
CA ALA A 182 11.20 17.33 -3.77
C ALA A 182 12.31 18.36 -3.50
N ILE A 183 12.04 19.36 -2.66
CA ILE A 183 13.02 20.39 -2.28
C ILE A 183 14.23 19.76 -1.60
N PHE A 184 14.02 18.96 -0.54
CA PHE A 184 15.12 18.30 0.14
C PHE A 184 15.96 17.44 -0.80
N GLY A 185 15.32 16.75 -1.76
CA GLY A 185 16.02 15.96 -2.77
C GLY A 185 16.89 16.78 -3.73
N ALA A 186 16.59 18.07 -3.90
CA ALA A 186 17.34 18.99 -4.74
C ALA A 186 18.42 19.79 -3.99
N LEU A 187 18.37 19.88 -2.65
CA LEU A 187 19.32 20.66 -1.84
C LEU A 187 20.75 20.12 -1.87
N ASP A 188 21.72 21.02 -1.98
CA ASP A 188 23.12 20.73 -1.70
C ASP A 188 23.40 20.37 -0.24
N ASP A 189 24.60 19.86 0.03
CA ASP A 189 24.92 19.34 1.35
C ASP A 189 24.86 20.45 2.41
N LYS A 190 25.26 21.69 2.05
CA LYS A 190 25.22 22.84 2.96
C LYS A 190 23.79 23.29 3.25
N LEU A 191 22.96 23.47 2.21
CA LEU A 191 21.56 23.88 2.39
C LEU A 191 20.73 22.78 3.03
N PHE A 192 21.03 21.51 2.77
CA PHE A 192 20.41 20.39 3.46
C PHE A 192 20.70 20.42 4.97
N ASP A 193 21.95 20.69 5.36
CA ASP A 193 22.32 20.79 6.77
C ASP A 193 21.60 21.96 7.46
N ALA A 194 21.49 23.11 6.80
CA ALA A 194 20.72 24.25 7.31
C ALA A 194 19.21 23.93 7.46
N ALA A 195 18.62 23.26 6.47
CA ALA A 195 17.23 22.81 6.53
C ALA A 195 17.01 21.79 7.66
N LEU A 196 17.94 20.84 7.83
CA LEU A 196 17.91 19.84 8.89
C LEU A 196 17.96 20.51 10.27
N ASP A 197 18.83 21.50 10.45
CA ASP A 197 18.93 22.27 11.70
C ASP A 197 17.66 23.05 12.02
N GLN A 198 17.09 23.75 11.03
CA GLN A 198 15.83 24.49 11.20
C GLN A 198 14.66 23.57 11.60
N VAL A 199 14.55 22.39 10.98
CA VAL A 199 13.51 21.41 11.33
C VAL A 199 13.77 20.80 12.71
N ALA A 200 15.03 20.52 13.07
CA ALA A 200 15.39 20.01 14.39
C ALA A 200 15.10 21.02 15.52
N GLU A 201 15.38 22.30 15.29
CA GLU A 201 15.05 23.39 16.21
C GLU A 201 13.53 23.48 16.44
N TYR A 202 12.74 23.47 15.37
CA TYR A 202 11.29 23.46 15.49
C TYR A 202 10.77 22.24 16.26
N ALA A 203 11.25 21.04 15.91
CA ALA A 203 10.80 19.79 16.53
C ALA A 203 11.14 19.70 18.03
N THR A 204 12.18 20.40 18.47
CA THR A 204 12.63 20.42 19.88
C THR A 204 11.98 21.53 20.71
N THR A 205 11.59 22.64 20.09
CA THR A 205 11.00 23.80 20.76
C THR A 205 9.47 23.80 20.74
N THR A 206 8.88 23.04 19.82
CA THR A 206 7.43 22.98 19.61
C THR A 206 6.91 21.56 19.79
N THR A 207 5.75 21.42 20.42
CA THR A 207 5.01 20.15 20.46
C THR A 207 3.53 20.46 20.36
N LYS A 208 2.88 19.97 19.30
CA LYS A 208 1.45 20.15 19.07
C LYS A 208 0.80 18.84 18.68
N SER A 209 -0.29 18.46 19.36
CA SER A 209 -0.99 17.19 19.15
C SER A 209 -1.52 17.02 17.73
N ASN A 210 -1.96 18.11 17.09
CA ASN A 210 -2.50 18.12 15.73
C ASN A 210 -1.46 18.07 14.60
N ALA A 211 -0.18 18.31 14.91
CA ALA A 211 0.90 18.30 13.93
C ALA A 211 1.82 17.07 14.06
N VAL A 212 1.45 16.08 14.90
CA VAL A 212 2.23 14.86 15.14
C VAL A 212 2.53 14.10 13.84
N ASP A 213 1.53 13.87 13.00
CA ASP A 213 1.74 13.16 11.73
C ASP A 213 2.52 14.01 10.72
N ALA A 214 2.28 15.33 10.72
CA ALA A 214 2.93 16.28 9.81
C ALA A 214 4.44 16.38 10.06
N VAL A 215 4.87 16.49 11.32
CA VAL A 215 6.29 16.57 11.66
C VAL A 215 7.02 15.26 11.36
N GLY A 216 6.37 14.11 11.61
CA GLY A 216 6.94 12.80 11.28
C GLY A 216 7.17 12.63 9.78
N GLU A 217 6.20 13.03 8.96
CA GLU A 217 6.33 12.97 7.49
C GLU A 217 7.36 13.99 6.96
N LEU A 218 7.48 15.17 7.59
CA LEU A 218 8.53 16.15 7.24
C LEU A 218 9.93 15.58 7.51
N VAL A 219 10.14 14.95 8.68
CA VAL A 219 11.41 14.29 9.02
C VAL A 219 11.67 13.09 8.09
N LYS A 220 10.62 12.34 7.73
CA LYS A 220 10.73 11.25 6.74
C LYS A 220 11.22 11.74 5.38
N ASN A 221 10.78 12.91 4.94
CA ASN A 221 11.28 13.51 3.69
C ASN A 221 12.78 13.85 3.77
N LEU A 222 13.28 14.36 4.91
CA LEU A 222 14.72 14.57 5.13
C LEU A 222 15.48 13.23 5.10
N THR A 223 14.98 12.23 5.83
CA THR A 223 15.55 10.88 5.89
C THR A 223 15.59 10.20 4.51
N ALA A 224 14.59 10.41 3.67
CA ALA A 224 14.52 9.85 2.33
C ALA A 224 15.64 10.37 1.40
N VAL A 225 16.23 11.52 1.72
CA VAL A 225 17.35 12.13 1.00
C VAL A 225 18.67 11.72 1.62
N ASN A 226 18.83 11.90 2.94
CA ASN A 226 20.05 11.53 3.66
C ASN A 226 19.73 10.95 5.05
N ALA A 227 19.43 9.65 5.09
CA ALA A 227 19.07 8.97 6.32
C ALA A 227 20.16 9.02 7.38
N THR A 228 21.44 8.91 7.01
CA THR A 228 22.54 8.92 7.98
C THR A 228 22.59 10.24 8.74
N LYS A 229 22.65 11.38 8.04
CA LYS A 229 22.70 12.70 8.71
C LYS A 229 21.46 12.96 9.56
N THR A 230 20.26 12.67 9.03
CA THR A 230 19.01 12.90 9.76
C THR A 230 18.91 12.00 10.99
N PHE A 231 19.32 10.73 10.89
CA PHE A 231 19.31 9.80 12.02
C PHE A 231 20.28 10.23 13.13
N GLU A 232 21.53 10.58 12.79
CA GLU A 232 22.52 11.06 13.79
C GLU A 232 22.04 12.32 14.52
N LYS A 233 21.30 13.20 13.84
CA LYS A 233 20.76 14.42 14.45
C LYS A 233 19.59 14.14 15.39
N PHE A 234 18.61 13.33 14.96
CA PHE A 234 17.35 13.16 15.68
C PHE A 234 17.34 11.98 16.65
N PHE A 235 18.01 10.87 16.35
CA PHE A 235 17.90 9.64 17.15
C PHE A 235 18.33 9.83 18.62
N PRO A 236 19.45 10.52 18.94
CA PRO A 236 19.80 10.78 20.34
C PRO A 236 18.73 11.56 21.10
N ILE A 237 18.10 12.53 20.44
CA ILE A 237 17.03 13.37 21.00
C ILE A 237 15.76 12.52 21.21
N CYS A 238 15.35 11.75 20.19
CA CYS A 238 14.21 10.83 20.26
C CYS A 238 14.37 9.84 21.42
N LYS A 239 15.53 9.20 21.54
CA LYS A 239 15.83 8.24 22.61
C LYS A 239 15.66 8.89 23.98
N GLN A 240 16.27 10.06 24.20
CA GLN A 240 16.18 10.78 25.47
C GLN A 240 14.73 11.18 25.79
N ARG A 241 14.03 11.81 24.84
CA ARG A 241 12.69 12.35 25.03
C ARG A 241 11.64 11.27 25.21
N ILE A 242 11.63 10.23 24.38
CA ILE A 242 10.70 9.10 24.53
C ILE A 242 10.88 8.44 25.91
N THR A 243 12.13 8.21 26.31
CA THR A 243 12.43 7.61 27.62
C THR A 243 11.99 8.52 28.78
N SER A 244 12.20 9.84 28.68
CA SER A 244 11.75 10.77 29.72
C SER A 244 10.24 10.87 29.82
N GLU A 245 9.52 10.93 28.71
CA GLU A 245 8.05 10.99 28.69
C GLU A 245 7.42 9.72 29.28
N LEU A 246 7.94 8.54 28.91
CA LEU A 246 7.49 7.28 29.49
C LEU A 246 7.72 7.22 31.01
N ARG A 247 8.89 7.70 31.48
CA ARG A 247 9.19 7.79 32.93
C ARG A 247 8.29 8.79 33.65
N ALA A 248 7.90 9.87 32.99
CA ALA A 248 6.97 10.88 33.52
C ALA A 248 5.51 10.39 33.54
N GLY A 249 5.22 9.20 33.00
CA GLY A 249 3.89 8.58 33.02
C GLY A 249 3.08 8.78 31.74
N ALA A 250 3.68 9.26 30.65
CA ALA A 250 3.01 9.27 29.35
C ALA A 250 2.63 7.85 28.92
N SER A 251 1.44 7.67 28.35
CA SER A 251 0.90 6.36 27.98
C SER A 251 0.78 5.36 29.16
N SER A 252 0.77 5.80 30.42
CA SER A 252 0.62 4.92 31.60
C SER A 252 -0.80 4.37 31.80
N THR A 253 -1.81 5.05 31.24
CA THR A 253 -3.20 4.61 31.38
C THR A 253 -3.51 3.50 30.37
N ARG A 254 -3.90 2.34 30.89
CA ARG A 254 -4.34 1.21 30.07
C ARG A 254 -5.60 1.57 29.29
N THR A 255 -5.55 1.45 27.97
CA THR A 255 -6.74 1.52 27.10
C THR A 255 -6.61 0.48 25.98
N THR A 256 -7.74 0.00 25.49
CA THR A 256 -7.81 -0.96 24.37
C THR A 256 -8.53 -0.40 23.15
N THR A 257 -9.00 0.83 23.26
CA THR A 257 -9.65 1.60 22.21
C THR A 257 -9.05 3.00 22.17
N THR A 258 -8.93 3.54 20.96
CA THR A 258 -8.54 4.93 20.76
C THR A 258 -9.66 5.84 21.30
N SER A 259 -9.53 6.29 22.54
CA SER A 259 -10.34 7.38 23.09
C SER A 259 -9.80 8.73 22.61
N ILE A 260 -10.47 9.82 23.01
CA ILE A 260 -10.00 11.20 22.79
C ILE A 260 -8.49 11.29 23.14
N PRO A 261 -7.64 11.80 22.23
CA PRO A 261 -6.21 11.97 22.48
C PRO A 261 -5.97 12.69 23.80
N ARG A 262 -5.20 12.08 24.69
CA ARG A 262 -4.84 12.74 25.95
C ARG A 262 -3.74 13.76 25.67
N PRO A 263 -3.92 15.04 26.03
CA PRO A 263 -2.88 16.04 25.83
C PRO A 263 -1.57 15.67 26.54
N SER A 264 -1.64 14.94 27.66
CA SER A 264 -0.46 14.44 28.39
C SER A 264 0.42 13.48 27.60
N ASP A 265 -0.14 12.79 26.60
CA ASP A 265 0.59 11.82 25.76
C ASP A 265 1.09 12.47 24.46
N ALA A 266 0.72 13.73 24.18
CA ALA A 266 1.08 14.40 22.93
C ALA A 266 2.60 14.50 22.70
N PRO A 267 3.44 14.82 23.71
CA PRO A 267 4.90 14.83 23.55
C PRO A 267 5.46 13.45 23.20
N LEU A 268 4.94 12.38 23.82
CA LEU A 268 5.36 11.01 23.50
C LEU A 268 5.04 10.66 22.04
N HIS A 269 3.81 10.92 21.60
CA HIS A 269 3.40 10.64 20.21
C HIS A 269 4.18 11.49 19.20
N TRP A 270 4.48 12.74 19.53
CA TRP A 270 5.33 13.62 18.71
C TRP A 270 6.69 12.98 18.41
N TRP A 271 7.39 12.54 19.45
CA TRP A 271 8.72 11.93 19.30
C TRP A 271 8.68 10.53 18.69
N MET A 272 7.61 9.75 18.95
CA MET A 272 7.39 8.47 18.27
C MET A 272 7.14 8.64 16.77
N SER A 273 6.39 9.67 16.37
CA SER A 273 6.15 9.99 14.96
C SER A 273 7.44 10.44 14.26
N ILE A 274 8.27 11.25 14.92
CA ILE A 274 9.60 11.60 14.42
C ILE A 274 10.47 10.36 14.27
N LEU A 275 10.53 9.49 15.29
CA LEU A 275 11.29 8.23 15.24
C LEU A 275 10.82 7.33 14.10
N TYR A 276 9.50 7.22 13.89
CA TYR A 276 8.93 6.51 12.75
C TYR A 276 9.36 7.14 11.41
N GLY A 277 9.41 8.46 11.32
CA GLY A 277 9.94 9.19 10.16
C GLY A 277 11.41 8.93 9.87
N LEU A 278 12.22 8.56 10.87
CA LEU A 278 13.62 8.16 10.66
C LEU A 278 13.76 6.78 9.98
N LEU A 279 12.70 5.97 9.93
CA LEU A 279 12.74 4.61 9.41
C LEU A 279 12.26 4.57 7.95
N VAL A 280 13.16 4.85 7.02
CA VAL A 280 12.90 4.74 5.57
C VAL A 280 13.59 3.49 5.00
N PRO A 281 12.83 2.50 4.47
CA PRO A 281 13.41 1.31 3.86
C PRO A 281 14.34 1.65 2.69
N GLY A 282 15.45 0.91 2.58
CA GLY A 282 16.45 1.14 1.54
C GLY A 282 17.40 2.32 1.79
N ARG A 283 17.19 3.13 2.82
CA ARG A 283 17.97 4.36 3.09
C ARG A 283 18.81 4.28 4.35
N LEU A 284 18.27 3.74 5.44
CA LEU A 284 18.92 3.73 6.75
C LEU A 284 19.82 2.51 6.94
N ASN A 285 21.01 2.70 7.51
CA ASN A 285 21.85 1.61 8.02
C ASN A 285 21.66 1.44 9.53
N LEU A 286 20.57 0.77 9.92
CA LEU A 286 20.20 0.65 11.34
C LEU A 286 21.18 -0.16 12.22
N PRO A 287 21.89 -1.19 11.71
CA PRO A 287 22.84 -1.97 12.51
C PRO A 287 23.92 -1.16 13.23
N THR A 288 24.30 0.03 12.73
CA THR A 288 25.31 0.88 13.38
C THR A 288 24.89 1.35 14.78
N HIS A 289 23.58 1.46 15.03
CA HIS A 289 22.99 1.89 16.30
C HIS A 289 22.25 0.75 17.03
N ARG A 290 22.53 -0.51 16.66
CA ARG A 290 21.79 -1.72 17.10
C ARG A 290 21.47 -1.72 18.59
N LYS A 291 22.47 -1.58 19.46
CA LYS A 291 22.31 -1.73 20.92
C LYS A 291 21.33 -0.70 21.49
N GLU A 292 21.57 0.57 21.20
CA GLU A 292 20.78 1.68 21.74
C GLU A 292 19.36 1.70 21.18
N TYR A 293 19.22 1.36 19.90
CA TYR A 293 17.93 1.28 19.23
C TYR A 293 17.07 0.15 19.79
N MET A 294 17.64 -1.05 19.95
CA MET A 294 16.92 -2.20 20.50
C MET A 294 16.53 -1.98 21.97
N GLU A 295 17.34 -1.29 22.76
CA GLU A 295 17.00 -0.89 24.13
C GLU A 295 15.78 0.05 24.16
N LEU A 296 15.77 1.06 23.29
CA LEU A 296 14.63 1.98 23.16
C LEU A 296 13.37 1.24 22.70
N LEU A 297 13.48 0.34 21.73
CA LEU A 297 12.37 -0.46 21.22
C LEU A 297 11.74 -1.31 22.34
N ARG A 298 12.55 -2.02 23.12
CA ARG A 298 12.08 -2.78 24.30
C ARG A 298 11.41 -1.89 25.33
N THR A 299 11.99 -0.73 25.61
CA THR A 299 11.43 0.25 26.56
C THR A 299 10.05 0.72 26.13
N MET A 300 9.86 1.07 24.84
CA MET A 300 8.55 1.45 24.32
C MET A 300 7.54 0.32 24.49
N LEU A 301 7.86 -0.90 24.05
CA LEU A 301 6.94 -2.04 24.15
C LEU A 301 6.51 -2.35 25.60
N GLN A 302 7.44 -2.23 26.55
CA GLN A 302 7.17 -2.50 27.97
C GLN A 302 6.33 -1.42 28.65
N HIS A 303 6.50 -0.14 28.28
CA HIS A 303 5.95 0.99 29.02
C HIS A 303 4.79 1.72 28.34
N THR A 304 4.45 1.41 27.09
CA THR A 304 3.24 1.96 26.45
C THR A 304 2.00 1.13 26.74
N TYR A 305 1.09 1.63 27.58
CA TYR A 305 -0.16 0.98 27.95
C TYR A 305 -1.41 1.54 27.24
N SER A 306 -1.37 2.76 26.70
CA SER A 306 -2.49 3.33 25.97
C SER A 306 -2.52 2.79 24.53
N GLU A 307 -3.72 2.62 23.97
CA GLU A 307 -3.93 2.08 22.62
C GLU A 307 -3.11 2.83 21.55
N ARG A 308 -3.15 4.15 21.55
CA ARG A 308 -2.36 4.97 20.62
C ARG A 308 -0.85 4.79 20.86
N GLY A 309 -0.41 4.66 22.11
CA GLY A 309 0.99 4.49 22.47
C GLY A 309 1.57 3.15 22.00
N TRP A 310 0.92 2.03 22.31
CA TRP A 310 1.41 0.72 21.88
C TRP A 310 1.20 0.47 20.38
N ALA A 311 0.21 1.11 19.75
CA ALA A 311 0.06 1.08 18.30
C ALA A 311 1.23 1.79 17.60
N TRP A 312 1.67 2.96 18.11
CA TRP A 312 2.88 3.62 17.61
C TRP A 312 4.14 2.76 17.79
N ALA A 313 4.32 2.17 18.96
CA ALA A 313 5.45 1.27 19.22
C ALA A 313 5.43 0.07 18.25
N GLY A 314 4.24 -0.51 17.99
CA GLY A 314 4.05 -1.56 17.00
C GLY A 314 4.37 -1.12 15.57
N ASN A 315 3.85 0.02 15.12
CA ASN A 315 4.17 0.57 13.79
C ASN A 315 5.68 0.77 13.60
N ILE A 316 6.39 1.20 14.66
CA ILE A 316 7.85 1.32 14.65
C ILE A 316 8.51 -0.05 14.51
N VAL A 317 8.00 -1.11 15.15
CA VAL A 317 8.47 -2.49 14.97
C VAL A 317 8.30 -2.98 13.51
N GLU A 318 7.11 -2.83 12.92
CA GLU A 318 6.86 -3.20 11.51
C GLU A 318 7.81 -2.47 10.56
N LYS A 319 8.00 -1.17 10.82
CA LYS A 319 8.84 -0.32 9.99
C LYS A 319 10.32 -0.66 10.14
N THR A 320 10.75 -1.01 11.35
CA THR A 320 12.10 -1.52 11.64
C THR A 320 12.40 -2.75 10.79
N LEU A 321 11.50 -3.75 10.81
CA LEU A 321 11.66 -4.94 9.99
C LEU A 321 11.66 -4.62 8.49
N SER A 322 10.79 -3.71 8.05
CA SER A 322 10.80 -3.26 6.65
C SER A 322 12.14 -2.61 6.26
N CYS A 323 12.75 -1.83 7.15
CA CYS A 323 14.07 -1.22 6.91
C CYS A 323 15.20 -2.24 6.83
N LEU A 324 15.12 -3.31 7.64
CA LEU A 324 16.13 -4.36 7.69
C LEU A 324 15.97 -5.39 6.57
N THR A 325 14.74 -5.65 6.12
CA THR A 325 14.45 -6.82 5.26
C THR A 325 14.11 -6.49 3.82
N ALA A 326 13.62 -5.28 3.54
CA ALA A 326 13.06 -4.99 2.22
C ALA A 326 14.11 -4.55 1.20
N LEU A 327 13.98 -5.06 -0.02
CA LEU A 327 14.79 -4.65 -1.17
C LEU A 327 14.23 -3.36 -1.78
N TYR A 328 15.01 -2.28 -1.67
CA TYR A 328 14.64 -0.95 -2.17
C TYR A 328 15.80 -0.29 -2.91
N LEU A 329 15.48 0.60 -3.83
CA LEU A 329 16.48 1.49 -4.45
C LEU A 329 17.13 2.36 -3.37
N GLN A 330 18.41 2.73 -3.53
CA GLN A 330 19.20 3.55 -2.59
C GLN A 330 19.00 5.06 -2.75
N GLU A 331 18.60 5.52 -3.93
CA GLU A 331 18.36 6.93 -4.22
C GLU A 331 17.37 7.08 -5.38
N MET A 332 16.85 8.29 -5.58
CA MET A 332 15.90 8.65 -6.64
C MET A 332 16.30 9.97 -7.35
N LYS A 333 17.58 10.32 -7.34
CA LYS A 333 18.12 11.57 -7.88
C LYS A 333 17.88 11.69 -9.39
N PHE A 334 17.83 12.92 -9.89
CA PHE A 334 17.59 13.17 -11.31
C PHE A 334 18.78 12.80 -12.21
N LEU A 335 20.01 12.70 -11.67
CA LEU A 335 21.20 12.25 -12.40
C LEU A 335 21.66 10.84 -12.00
N ASN A 336 22.41 10.20 -12.89
CA ASN A 336 23.09 8.95 -12.55
C ASN A 336 24.17 9.17 -11.48
N PRO A 337 24.46 8.18 -10.61
CA PRO A 337 25.36 8.36 -9.47
C PRO A 337 26.77 8.84 -9.84
N THR A 338 27.31 8.35 -10.95
CA THR A 338 28.64 8.74 -11.46
C THR A 338 28.68 10.19 -11.94
N GLU A 339 27.61 10.66 -12.56
CA GLU A 339 27.50 12.03 -13.06
C GLU A 339 27.22 13.00 -11.90
N TYR A 340 26.36 12.61 -10.97
CA TYR A 340 26.06 13.38 -9.77
C TYR A 340 27.29 13.56 -8.86
N ALA A 341 28.19 12.56 -8.80
CA ALA A 341 29.42 12.64 -8.02
C ALA A 341 30.55 13.40 -8.73
N SER A 342 30.39 13.74 -10.01
CA SER A 342 31.44 14.40 -10.80
C SER A 342 31.75 15.80 -10.30
N GLU A 343 33.01 16.20 -10.41
CA GLU A 343 33.43 17.55 -10.01
C GLU A 343 32.84 18.62 -10.94
N ASP A 344 32.66 18.28 -12.22
CA ASP A 344 31.98 19.14 -13.19
C ASP A 344 30.54 19.47 -12.75
N PHE A 345 29.76 18.47 -12.32
CA PHE A 345 28.41 18.73 -11.82
C PHE A 345 28.41 19.60 -10.58
N LYS A 346 29.36 19.42 -9.65
CA LYS A 346 29.42 20.25 -8.44
C LYS A 346 29.71 21.71 -8.73
N GLN A 347 30.56 21.98 -9.72
CA GLN A 347 30.97 23.34 -10.09
C GLN A 347 30.02 24.02 -11.08
N HIS A 348 29.39 23.24 -11.96
CA HIS A 348 28.57 23.72 -13.08
C HIS A 348 27.17 23.05 -13.13
N HIS A 349 26.53 22.82 -11.98
CA HIS A 349 25.27 22.07 -11.92
C HIS A 349 24.15 22.66 -12.80
N THR A 350 24.17 23.97 -13.05
CA THR A 350 23.26 24.73 -13.92
C THR A 350 23.22 24.17 -15.35
N MET A 351 24.34 23.63 -15.84
CA MET A 351 24.45 23.00 -17.16
C MET A 351 23.70 21.68 -17.28
N TRP A 352 23.44 21.03 -16.14
CA TRP A 352 22.86 19.70 -16.07
C TRP A 352 21.35 19.70 -15.81
N TRP A 353 20.76 20.89 -15.60
CA TRP A 353 19.34 21.04 -15.32
C TRP A 353 18.46 20.50 -16.45
N GLY A 354 17.41 19.77 -16.07
CA GLY A 354 16.44 19.17 -16.99
C GLY A 354 16.96 17.99 -17.83
N LYS A 355 18.12 17.40 -17.50
CA LYS A 355 18.67 16.25 -18.23
C LYS A 355 17.74 15.03 -18.19
N LEU A 356 17.54 14.41 -19.35
CA LEU A 356 16.67 13.24 -19.54
C LEU A 356 17.45 12.00 -19.99
N TYR A 357 16.92 10.83 -19.65
CA TYR A 357 17.54 9.52 -19.91
C TYR A 357 16.61 8.64 -20.73
N ARG A 358 17.20 7.77 -21.57
CA ARG A 358 16.52 6.55 -22.03
C ARG A 358 16.47 5.52 -20.91
N ALA A 359 15.54 4.58 -21.00
CA ALA A 359 15.42 3.50 -20.01
C ALA A 359 16.73 2.71 -19.82
N THR A 360 17.47 2.46 -20.91
CA THR A 360 18.77 1.76 -20.90
C THR A 360 19.93 2.56 -20.29
N GLU A 361 19.76 3.88 -20.14
CA GLU A 361 20.80 4.78 -19.62
C GLU A 361 20.64 5.00 -18.11
N ALA A 362 19.47 4.73 -17.54
CA ALA A 362 19.21 4.88 -16.11
C ALA A 362 19.90 3.75 -15.32
N LYS A 363 20.79 4.12 -14.39
CA LYS A 363 21.56 3.16 -13.57
C LYS A 363 20.95 3.06 -12.17
N PRO A 364 20.12 2.05 -11.85
CA PRO A 364 19.59 1.87 -10.50
C PRO A 364 20.66 1.36 -9.53
N GLN A 365 20.58 1.78 -8.27
CA GLN A 365 21.37 1.24 -7.17
C GLN A 365 20.42 0.66 -6.12
N TRP A 366 20.62 -0.60 -5.74
CA TRP A 366 19.79 -1.29 -4.76
C TRP A 366 20.50 -1.38 -3.41
N ARG A 367 19.77 -1.20 -2.31
CA ARG A 367 20.23 -1.59 -0.99
C ARG A 367 19.78 -3.02 -0.76
N GLN A 368 20.72 -3.96 -0.83
CA GLN A 368 20.48 -5.33 -0.43
C GLN A 368 20.73 -5.46 1.07
N PRO A 369 19.79 -6.06 1.83
CA PRO A 369 20.02 -6.41 3.22
C PRO A 369 21.27 -7.28 3.40
N THR A 370 22.05 -6.98 4.43
CA THR A 370 23.27 -7.69 4.83
C THR A 370 22.98 -8.72 5.92
N ASP A 371 23.92 -9.61 6.21
CA ASP A 371 23.78 -10.56 7.34
C ASP A 371 23.57 -9.85 8.68
N GLU A 372 24.19 -8.69 8.89
CA GLU A 372 23.94 -7.88 10.09
C GLU A 372 22.49 -7.37 10.14
N ASP A 373 21.92 -6.95 9.02
CA ASP A 373 20.52 -6.55 8.95
C ASP A 373 19.59 -7.74 9.29
N VAL A 374 19.89 -8.94 8.78
CA VAL A 374 19.14 -10.17 9.08
C VAL A 374 19.24 -10.53 10.55
N ASP A 375 20.43 -10.50 11.15
CA ASP A 375 20.62 -10.81 12.56
C ASP A 375 19.87 -9.84 13.46
N MET A 376 19.83 -8.54 13.10
CA MET A 376 19.03 -7.56 13.83
C MET A 376 17.53 -7.81 13.66
N ALA A 377 17.10 -8.21 12.45
CA ALA A 377 15.70 -8.57 12.22
C ALA A 377 15.28 -9.78 13.07
N LEU A 378 16.16 -10.77 13.26
CA LEU A 378 15.91 -11.92 14.14
C LEU A 378 15.82 -11.53 15.63
N GLU A 379 16.54 -10.50 16.08
CA GLU A 379 16.34 -9.97 17.43
C GLU A 379 14.95 -9.34 17.59
N VAL A 380 14.46 -8.64 16.56
CA VAL A 380 13.10 -8.08 16.55
C VAL A 380 12.04 -9.19 16.52
N VAL A 381 12.27 -10.27 15.76
CA VAL A 381 11.43 -11.49 15.81
C VAL A 381 11.42 -12.09 17.23
N GLY A 382 12.56 -12.05 17.93
CA GLY A 382 12.65 -12.46 19.34
C GLY A 382 11.69 -11.72 20.28
N LEU A 383 11.42 -10.43 20.03
CA LEU A 383 10.43 -9.67 20.80
C LEU A 383 9.01 -10.21 20.60
N ALA A 384 8.69 -10.71 19.41
CA ALA A 384 7.42 -11.39 19.16
C ALA A 384 7.38 -12.79 19.76
N GLU A 385 8.50 -13.53 19.83
CA GLU A 385 8.59 -14.81 20.54
C GLU A 385 8.27 -14.63 22.05
N GLU A 386 8.78 -13.56 22.67
CA GLU A 386 8.44 -13.18 24.04
C GLU A 386 6.94 -12.81 24.18
N ALA A 387 6.41 -12.06 23.21
CA ALA A 387 4.99 -11.69 23.18
C ALA A 387 4.06 -12.92 23.03
N VAL A 388 4.41 -13.89 22.18
CA VAL A 388 3.70 -15.18 22.07
C VAL A 388 3.69 -15.91 23.41
N THR A 389 4.84 -15.96 24.09
CA THR A 389 4.94 -16.56 25.44
C THR A 389 4.01 -15.86 26.44
N THR A 390 3.93 -14.52 26.37
CA THR A 390 3.04 -13.72 27.21
C THR A 390 1.57 -14.06 26.93
N ILE A 391 1.18 -14.17 25.67
CA ILE A 391 -0.20 -14.51 25.29
C ILE A 391 -0.55 -15.92 25.75
N GLU A 392 0.32 -16.90 25.54
CA GLU A 392 0.12 -18.29 25.99
C GLU A 392 -0.14 -18.35 27.51
N GLY A 393 0.66 -17.65 28.32
CA GLY A 393 0.45 -17.57 29.77
C GLY A 393 -0.81 -16.79 30.17
N LEU A 394 -1.23 -15.79 29.38
CA LEU A 394 -2.51 -15.10 29.59
C LEU A 394 -3.70 -16.01 29.27
N LEU A 395 -3.60 -16.87 28.25
CA LEU A 395 -4.66 -17.80 27.88
C LEU A 395 -4.90 -18.89 28.95
N GLU A 396 -3.92 -19.19 29.80
CA GLU A 396 -4.09 -20.14 30.91
C GLU A 396 -4.89 -19.57 32.09
N LYS A 397 -5.04 -18.24 32.18
CA LYS A 397 -5.80 -17.58 33.25
C LYS A 397 -7.30 -17.66 33.01
N THR A 398 -8.04 -17.94 34.07
CA THR A 398 -9.52 -17.98 34.05
C THR A 398 -10.13 -16.58 34.14
N GLU A 399 -9.53 -15.68 34.91
CA GLU A 399 -9.96 -14.29 35.05
C GLU A 399 -9.45 -13.41 33.90
N ARG A 400 -10.36 -12.68 33.26
CA ARG A 400 -10.09 -11.81 32.11
C ARG A 400 -10.49 -10.38 32.42
N ASP A 401 -9.77 -9.79 33.37
CA ASP A 401 -9.98 -8.41 33.79
C ASP A 401 -9.49 -7.40 32.73
N PHE A 402 -9.61 -6.11 33.05
CA PHE A 402 -9.18 -5.05 32.14
C PHE A 402 -7.66 -5.05 31.90
N VAL A 403 -6.87 -5.48 32.88
CA VAL A 403 -5.41 -5.59 32.77
C VAL A 403 -5.05 -6.70 31.79
N TRP A 404 -5.65 -7.88 31.95
CA TRP A 404 -5.54 -9.00 31.02
C TRP A 404 -5.84 -8.57 29.59
N LYS A 405 -6.95 -7.83 29.38
CA LYS A 405 -7.37 -7.37 28.05
C LYS A 405 -6.31 -6.47 27.41
N ASN A 406 -5.76 -5.54 28.18
CA ASN A 406 -4.74 -4.62 27.68
C ASN A 406 -3.42 -5.34 27.38
N ASP A 407 -2.95 -6.21 28.28
CA ASP A 407 -1.70 -6.94 28.08
C ASP A 407 -1.81 -7.94 26.92
N PHE A 408 -2.97 -8.59 26.76
CA PHE A 408 -3.27 -9.41 25.59
C PHE A 408 -3.22 -8.60 24.29
N CYS A 409 -3.87 -7.43 24.24
CA CYS A 409 -3.83 -6.60 23.04
C CYS A 409 -2.42 -6.10 22.71
N ARG A 410 -1.65 -5.67 23.72
CA ARG A 410 -0.27 -5.19 23.53
C ARG A 410 0.63 -6.28 22.97
N ALA A 411 0.62 -7.47 23.58
CA ALA A 411 1.40 -8.59 23.10
C ALA A 411 0.96 -9.05 21.70
N MET A 412 -0.36 -9.12 21.46
CA MET A 412 -0.90 -9.46 20.14
C MET A 412 -0.50 -8.45 19.06
N ASN A 413 -0.45 -7.16 19.40
CA ASN A 413 0.00 -6.11 18.49
C ASN A 413 1.47 -6.28 18.09
N VAL A 414 2.36 -6.67 19.02
CA VAL A 414 3.76 -6.96 18.68
C VAL A 414 3.85 -8.11 17.68
N VAL A 415 3.09 -9.19 17.91
CA VAL A 415 3.04 -10.33 16.98
C VAL A 415 2.50 -9.89 15.61
N ASP A 416 1.42 -9.11 15.57
CA ASP A 416 0.82 -8.59 14.33
C ASP A 416 1.83 -7.78 13.50
N GLU A 417 2.51 -6.83 14.13
CA GLU A 417 3.43 -5.92 13.45
C GLU A 417 4.73 -6.61 13.01
N VAL A 418 5.22 -7.59 13.77
CA VAL A 418 6.33 -8.45 13.33
C VAL A 418 5.93 -9.30 12.12
N MET A 419 4.71 -9.85 12.09
CA MET A 419 4.22 -10.56 10.91
C MET A 419 4.12 -9.62 9.71
N LEU A 420 3.53 -8.42 9.88
CA LEU A 420 3.41 -7.42 8.81
C LEU A 420 4.76 -6.97 8.25
N GLY A 421 5.79 -6.82 9.09
CA GLY A 421 7.12 -6.38 8.70
C GLY A 421 8.03 -7.46 8.11
N SER A 422 7.75 -8.74 8.37
CA SER A 422 8.57 -9.89 7.92
C SER A 422 8.24 -10.41 6.52
N TYR A 423 7.45 -9.67 5.73
CA TYR A 423 6.91 -10.10 4.44
C TYR A 423 7.94 -10.49 3.37
N SER A 424 9.20 -10.05 3.49
CA SER A 424 10.31 -10.41 2.59
C SER A 424 11.47 -11.14 3.29
N LEU A 425 11.33 -11.41 4.60
CA LEU A 425 12.37 -12.03 5.41
C LEU A 425 12.62 -13.49 5.02
N ILE A 426 11.56 -14.23 4.71
CA ILE A 426 11.61 -15.67 4.43
C ILE A 426 10.96 -15.99 3.08
N GLY A 427 11.62 -16.83 2.28
CA GLY A 427 11.02 -17.46 1.11
C GLY A 427 10.35 -18.77 1.50
N GLU A 428 9.02 -18.80 1.57
CA GLU A 428 8.29 -20.04 1.85
C GLU A 428 8.43 -21.04 0.69
N PHE A 429 8.48 -22.33 1.04
CA PHE A 429 8.49 -23.43 0.08
C PHE A 429 7.17 -24.17 0.10
N ASP A 430 6.55 -24.29 -1.07
CA ASP A 430 5.27 -24.98 -1.28
C ASP A 430 5.30 -26.42 -0.74
N GLN A 431 6.43 -27.11 -0.86
CA GLN A 431 6.62 -28.50 -0.39
C GLN A 431 6.47 -28.65 1.13
N HIS A 432 6.71 -27.60 1.91
CA HIS A 432 6.52 -27.63 3.36
C HIS A 432 5.07 -27.38 3.77
N LYS A 433 4.21 -26.89 2.85
CA LYS A 433 2.78 -26.67 3.09
C LYS A 433 2.01 -27.96 2.85
N THR A 434 2.01 -28.82 3.88
CA THR A 434 1.36 -30.14 3.83
C THR A 434 0.08 -30.20 4.66
N GLY A 435 -0.82 -31.12 4.32
CA GLY A 435 -2.04 -31.39 5.07
C GLY A 435 -3.20 -30.41 4.82
N GLY A 436 -3.08 -29.49 3.86
CA GLY A 436 -4.22 -28.68 3.41
C GLY A 436 -5.30 -29.54 2.76
N HIS A 437 -6.56 -29.23 3.04
CA HIS A 437 -7.72 -29.85 2.42
C HIS A 437 -8.06 -29.11 1.12
N TYR A 438 -7.98 -29.85 0.02
CA TYR A 438 -8.32 -29.38 -1.33
C TYR A 438 -9.52 -30.15 -1.85
N ALA A 439 -10.19 -29.58 -2.84
CA ALA A 439 -11.29 -30.28 -3.47
C ALA A 439 -10.74 -31.33 -4.45
N ASN A 440 -11.55 -32.32 -4.82
CA ASN A 440 -11.10 -33.37 -5.73
C ASN A 440 -10.74 -32.77 -7.10
N VAL A 441 -9.47 -32.86 -7.49
CA VAL A 441 -9.02 -32.31 -8.77
C VAL A 441 -9.09 -33.42 -9.82
N TYR A 442 -10.03 -33.29 -10.76
CA TYR A 442 -10.14 -34.21 -11.89
C TYR A 442 -8.95 -34.11 -12.85
N THR A 443 -8.32 -32.94 -12.94
CA THR A 443 -7.17 -32.65 -13.83
C THR A 443 -5.91 -32.24 -13.04
N PRO A 444 -5.29 -33.17 -12.28
CA PRO A 444 -4.15 -32.87 -11.43
C PRO A 444 -2.92 -32.46 -12.25
N GLY A 445 -2.14 -31.48 -11.74
CA GLY A 445 -0.95 -30.94 -12.41
C GLY A 445 -1.17 -29.74 -13.35
N LEU A 446 -2.39 -29.48 -13.84
CA LEU A 446 -2.69 -28.28 -14.65
C LEU A 446 -2.75 -27.00 -13.78
N LEU A 447 -3.13 -27.14 -12.51
CA LEU A 447 -3.31 -26.05 -11.54
C LEU A 447 -2.02 -25.71 -10.76
N GLU A 448 -0.98 -26.52 -10.89
CA GLU A 448 0.21 -26.48 -10.02
C GLU A 448 1.31 -25.51 -10.50
N SER A 449 1.12 -24.81 -11.63
CA SER A 449 2.16 -23.92 -12.17
C SER A 449 2.21 -22.57 -11.43
N HIS A 450 2.65 -22.56 -10.18
CA HIS A 450 3.11 -21.34 -9.52
C HIS A 450 4.46 -20.95 -10.08
N ILE A 451 4.48 -19.90 -10.91
CA ILE A 451 5.74 -19.32 -11.38
C ILE A 451 6.35 -18.50 -10.24
N HIS A 452 7.35 -19.07 -9.60
CA HIS A 452 8.13 -18.41 -8.57
C HIS A 452 9.11 -17.40 -9.18
N TYR A 453 8.70 -16.13 -9.25
CA TYR A 453 9.60 -15.05 -9.63
C TYR A 453 10.63 -14.81 -8.52
N LYS A 454 11.91 -14.66 -8.87
CA LYS A 454 12.95 -14.25 -7.90
C LYS A 454 12.59 -12.88 -7.32
N ALA A 455 12.01 -12.82 -6.12
CA ALA A 455 11.50 -11.58 -5.53
C ALA A 455 12.38 -11.02 -4.41
N GLY A 456 13.62 -11.51 -4.27
CA GLY A 456 14.60 -10.97 -3.32
C GLY A 456 14.32 -11.32 -1.85
N PHE A 457 13.67 -12.45 -1.59
CA PHE A 457 13.54 -12.99 -0.22
C PHE A 457 14.92 -13.31 0.36
N LEU A 458 15.11 -13.05 1.66
CA LEU A 458 16.43 -13.15 2.31
C LEU A 458 16.77 -14.59 2.70
N LEU A 459 15.97 -15.19 3.57
CA LEU A 459 16.17 -16.56 4.05
C LEU A 459 15.48 -17.53 3.08
N THR A 460 16.29 -18.20 2.27
CA THR A 460 15.83 -19.14 1.23
C THR A 460 16.44 -20.53 1.34
N ASP A 461 17.32 -20.80 2.32
CA ASP A 461 17.84 -22.14 2.56
C ASP A 461 17.15 -22.78 3.79
N PRO A 462 16.38 -23.87 3.63
CA PRO A 462 15.77 -24.60 4.74
C PRO A 462 16.75 -25.15 5.79
N LYS A 463 18.03 -25.30 5.42
CA LYS A 463 19.09 -25.76 6.34
C LYS A 463 19.69 -24.64 7.17
N ASP A 464 19.44 -23.37 6.83
CA ASP A 464 19.94 -22.24 7.61
C ASP A 464 19.24 -22.19 8.99
N PRO A 465 19.98 -22.19 10.12
CA PRO A 465 19.40 -22.05 11.45
C PRO A 465 18.52 -20.81 11.61
N ARG A 466 18.85 -19.71 10.90
CA ARG A 466 18.06 -18.47 10.88
C ARG A 466 16.70 -18.69 10.22
N TYR A 467 16.67 -19.45 9.12
CA TYR A 467 15.42 -19.84 8.46
C TYR A 467 14.54 -20.68 9.40
N GLN A 468 15.14 -21.69 10.04
CA GLN A 468 14.44 -22.59 10.96
C GLN A 468 13.84 -21.84 12.15
N ARG A 469 14.55 -20.86 12.70
CA ARG A 469 14.04 -20.02 13.78
C ARG A 469 12.78 -19.25 13.37
N VAL A 470 12.80 -18.60 12.21
CA VAL A 470 11.64 -17.83 11.70
C VAL A 470 10.45 -18.76 11.44
N MET A 471 10.69 -19.95 10.87
CA MET A 471 9.63 -20.95 10.67
C MET A 471 9.04 -21.43 11.99
N HIS A 472 9.87 -21.77 12.97
CA HIS A 472 9.41 -22.18 14.31
C HIS A 472 8.57 -21.08 14.98
N PHE A 473 9.00 -19.82 14.89
CA PHE A 473 8.19 -18.69 15.36
C PHE A 473 6.83 -18.64 14.66
N ARG A 474 6.78 -18.77 13.32
CA ARG A 474 5.53 -18.75 12.54
C ARG A 474 4.60 -19.90 12.94
N GLU A 475 5.13 -21.11 13.11
CA GLU A 475 4.36 -22.28 13.55
C GLU A 475 3.78 -22.09 14.96
N ARG A 476 4.62 -21.67 15.92
CA ARG A 476 4.19 -21.40 17.30
C ARG A 476 3.15 -20.28 17.35
N ALA A 477 3.34 -19.21 16.58
CA ALA A 477 2.38 -18.11 16.49
C ALA A 477 1.04 -18.61 15.91
N ALA A 478 1.04 -19.46 14.89
CA ALA A 478 -0.19 -20.02 14.32
C ALA A 478 -0.96 -20.88 15.34
N GLN A 479 -0.26 -21.75 16.07
CA GLN A 479 -0.84 -22.56 17.14
C GLN A 479 -1.42 -21.68 18.27
N MET A 480 -0.69 -20.64 18.69
CA MET A 480 -1.18 -19.67 19.67
C MET A 480 -2.43 -18.95 19.18
N LEU A 481 -2.46 -18.50 17.91
CA LEU A 481 -3.61 -17.82 17.31
C LEU A 481 -4.84 -18.74 17.26
N HIS A 482 -4.66 -20.01 16.91
CA HIS A 482 -5.74 -21.00 16.92
C HIS A 482 -6.24 -21.25 18.35
N LYS A 483 -5.36 -21.44 19.33
CA LYS A 483 -5.74 -21.59 20.74
C LYS A 483 -6.53 -20.37 21.23
N ALA A 484 -6.05 -19.16 20.93
CA ALA A 484 -6.73 -17.91 21.27
C ALA A 484 -8.11 -17.82 20.60
N SER A 485 -8.24 -18.23 19.33
CA SER A 485 -9.50 -18.19 18.59
C SER A 485 -10.55 -19.10 19.22
N VAL A 486 -10.20 -20.34 19.55
CA VAL A 486 -11.08 -21.31 20.23
C VAL A 486 -11.55 -20.73 21.57
N MET A 487 -10.63 -20.19 22.37
CA MET A 487 -10.93 -19.69 23.71
C MET A 487 -11.70 -18.37 23.75
N MET A 488 -11.56 -17.53 22.72
CA MET A 488 -12.24 -16.23 22.65
C MET A 488 -13.57 -16.28 21.90
N ARG A 489 -13.85 -17.37 21.16
CA ARG A 489 -15.16 -17.59 20.52
C ARG A 489 -16.31 -17.71 21.54
N THR A 490 -16.06 -18.35 22.68
CA THR A 490 -17.08 -18.65 23.70
C THR A 490 -17.12 -17.66 24.86
N ALA A 491 -16.13 -16.77 24.97
CA ALA A 491 -15.95 -15.88 26.10
C ALA A 491 -16.79 -14.60 26.02
N GLY A 492 -17.97 -14.68 25.41
CA GLY A 492 -18.80 -13.55 25.00
C GLY A 492 -19.22 -12.63 26.15
N ASP A 493 -18.46 -11.55 26.32
CA ASP A 493 -18.90 -10.29 26.91
C ASP A 493 -18.58 -9.15 25.92
N ASP A 494 -19.46 -8.16 25.82
CA ASP A 494 -19.33 -6.97 24.93
C ASP A 494 -17.99 -6.25 25.17
N ASN A 495 -17.46 -6.35 26.39
CA ASN A 495 -16.20 -5.75 26.81
C ASN A 495 -14.95 -6.37 26.13
N SER A 496 -15.06 -7.49 25.42
CA SER A 496 -13.93 -8.20 24.78
C SER A 496 -13.79 -7.95 23.27
N VAL A 497 -14.72 -7.22 22.66
CA VAL A 497 -14.84 -7.06 21.19
C VAL A 497 -13.55 -6.54 20.53
N ASP A 498 -12.85 -5.59 21.16
CA ASP A 498 -11.63 -5.02 20.56
C ASP A 498 -10.46 -6.00 20.55
N SER A 499 -10.33 -6.84 21.58
CA SER A 499 -9.30 -7.89 21.65
C SER A 499 -9.55 -8.97 20.61
N VAL A 500 -10.81 -9.37 20.42
CA VAL A 500 -11.19 -10.31 19.36
C VAL A 500 -10.95 -9.70 17.98
N LYS A 501 -11.26 -8.42 17.80
CA LYS A 501 -11.01 -7.71 16.54
C LYS A 501 -9.51 -7.68 16.21
N LEU A 502 -8.64 -7.44 17.20
CA LEU A 502 -7.19 -7.48 17.02
C LEU A 502 -6.72 -8.90 16.70
N LEU A 503 -7.17 -9.92 17.44
CA LEU A 503 -6.88 -11.33 17.13
C LEU A 503 -7.26 -11.69 15.68
N VAL A 504 -8.46 -11.33 15.24
CA VAL A 504 -8.91 -11.54 13.85
C VAL A 504 -8.01 -10.80 12.86
N ALA A 505 -7.57 -9.59 13.19
CA ALA A 505 -6.61 -8.86 12.36
C ALA A 505 -5.26 -9.59 12.27
N THR A 506 -4.76 -10.12 13.39
CA THR A 506 -3.49 -10.85 13.48
C THR A 506 -3.52 -12.18 12.75
N ILE A 507 -4.64 -12.92 12.77
CA ILE A 507 -4.83 -14.09 11.91
C ILE A 507 -4.72 -13.68 10.44
N GLY A 508 -5.33 -12.55 10.05
CA GLY A 508 -5.17 -11.98 8.72
C GLY A 508 -3.71 -11.64 8.39
N SER A 509 -2.97 -11.04 9.32
CA SER A 509 -1.55 -10.73 9.11
C SER A 509 -0.70 -11.99 8.96
N TYR A 510 -0.94 -13.04 9.74
CA TYR A 510 -0.26 -14.32 9.54
C TYR A 510 -0.49 -14.87 8.11
N LEU A 511 -1.74 -14.89 7.66
CA LEU A 511 -2.13 -15.45 6.36
C LEU A 511 -1.62 -14.60 5.17
N PHE A 512 -1.61 -13.26 5.30
CA PHE A 512 -1.37 -12.35 4.17
C PHE A 512 -0.02 -11.63 4.19
N SER A 513 0.83 -11.86 5.17
CA SER A 513 2.15 -11.23 5.25
C SER A 513 3.24 -12.08 4.61
N TYR A 514 3.10 -12.27 3.30
CA TYR A 514 4.10 -12.86 2.43
C TYR A 514 4.14 -12.08 1.11
N GLY A 515 5.28 -11.52 0.75
CA GLY A 515 5.40 -10.64 -0.41
C GLY A 515 4.62 -9.32 -0.23
N MET A 516 3.94 -8.86 -1.29
CA MET A 516 3.23 -7.57 -1.28
C MET A 516 1.72 -7.76 -1.50
N ARG A 517 0.90 -7.20 -0.60
CA ARG A 517 -0.56 -7.20 -0.76
C ARG A 517 -1.01 -6.37 -1.98
N HIS A 518 -2.04 -6.83 -2.68
CA HIS A 518 -2.63 -6.16 -3.85
C HIS A 518 -2.89 -4.66 -3.64
N LYS A 519 -3.48 -4.28 -2.50
CA LYS A 519 -3.76 -2.86 -2.19
C LYS A 519 -2.49 -2.02 -2.09
N LYS A 520 -1.41 -2.55 -1.50
CA LYS A 520 -0.10 -1.86 -1.42
C LYS A 520 0.50 -1.70 -2.84
N PHE A 521 0.39 -2.73 -3.67
CA PHE A 521 0.82 -2.68 -5.08
C PHE A 521 0.03 -1.66 -5.91
N GLN A 522 -1.29 -1.59 -5.75
CA GLN A 522 -2.14 -0.62 -6.44
C GLN A 522 -1.74 0.83 -6.07
N SER A 523 -1.50 1.10 -4.78
CA SER A 523 -1.01 2.41 -4.34
C SER A 523 0.36 2.76 -4.93
N ALA A 524 1.28 1.79 -5.03
CA ALA A 524 2.58 2.00 -5.67
C ALA A 524 2.45 2.28 -7.18
N THR A 525 1.54 1.58 -7.86
CA THR A 525 1.26 1.78 -9.28
C THR A 525 0.68 3.16 -9.55
N SER A 526 -0.35 3.58 -8.79
CA SER A 526 -0.93 4.91 -8.93
C SER A 526 0.07 6.04 -8.61
N ALA A 527 0.97 5.83 -7.64
CA ALA A 527 2.05 6.78 -7.37
C ALA A 527 3.01 6.93 -8.56
N TYR A 528 3.34 5.82 -9.23
CA TYR A 528 4.16 5.83 -10.44
C TYR A 528 3.45 6.49 -11.63
N GLU A 529 2.17 6.19 -11.85
CA GLU A 529 1.36 6.83 -12.91
C GLU A 529 1.33 8.34 -12.74
N ASN A 530 1.14 8.83 -11.51
CA ASN A 530 1.18 10.25 -11.19
C ASN A 530 2.57 10.86 -11.44
N LEU A 531 3.65 10.16 -11.04
CA LEU A 531 5.03 10.58 -11.29
C LEU A 531 5.34 10.67 -12.80
N GLN A 532 4.83 9.72 -13.58
CA GLN A 532 5.01 9.71 -15.02
C GLN A 532 4.20 10.85 -15.66
N ALA A 533 2.95 11.05 -15.24
CA ALA A 533 2.08 12.09 -15.76
C ALA A 533 2.63 13.50 -15.50
N SER A 534 3.19 13.76 -14.31
CA SER A 534 3.73 15.09 -13.97
C SER A 534 5.01 15.46 -14.72
N LYS A 535 5.76 14.46 -15.23
CA LYS A 535 7.06 14.66 -15.89
C LYS A 535 7.04 14.38 -17.40
N ARG A 536 5.88 14.04 -17.97
CA ARG A 536 5.70 13.77 -19.40
C ARG A 536 5.38 15.06 -20.15
N LEU A 537 6.13 15.35 -21.20
CA LEU A 537 5.98 16.57 -22.01
C LEU A 537 5.10 16.35 -23.25
N TYR A 538 5.26 15.19 -23.88
CA TYR A 538 4.54 14.85 -25.10
C TYR A 538 4.32 13.33 -25.21
N GLU A 539 3.41 12.93 -26.09
CA GLU A 539 3.09 11.53 -26.35
C GLU A 539 4.24 10.80 -27.08
N GLY A 540 4.55 9.56 -26.70
CA GLY A 540 5.64 8.79 -27.30
C GLY A 540 7.06 9.24 -26.90
N GLN A 541 7.19 10.07 -25.86
CA GLN A 541 8.48 10.54 -25.33
C GLN A 541 9.41 9.37 -24.93
N ARG A 542 10.56 9.25 -25.62
CA ARG A 542 11.53 8.16 -25.40
C ARG A 542 12.56 8.44 -24.31
N LYS A 543 12.83 9.72 -24.03
CA LYS A 543 13.74 10.15 -22.95
C LYS A 543 12.92 10.78 -21.85
N ALA A 544 13.02 10.28 -20.63
CA ALA A 544 12.27 10.77 -19.47
C ALA A 544 13.22 11.13 -18.33
N HIS A 545 12.69 11.83 -17.33
CA HIS A 545 13.39 12.10 -16.09
C HIS A 545 13.83 10.78 -15.43
N ARG A 546 15.05 10.72 -14.87
CA ARG A 546 15.62 9.47 -14.32
C ARG A 546 14.72 8.81 -13.28
N SER A 547 14.10 9.58 -12.40
CA SER A 547 13.21 9.04 -11.36
C SER A 547 11.98 8.32 -11.91
N VAL A 548 11.53 8.62 -13.14
CA VAL A 548 10.44 7.89 -13.79
C VAL A 548 10.88 6.45 -14.11
N HIS A 549 12.10 6.27 -14.62
CA HIS A 549 12.66 4.93 -14.90
C HIS A 549 12.89 4.14 -13.60
N LEU A 550 13.41 4.81 -12.57
CA LEU A 550 13.58 4.19 -11.25
C LEU A 550 12.25 3.80 -10.60
N GLY A 551 11.23 4.66 -10.71
CA GLY A 551 9.87 4.37 -10.27
C GLY A 551 9.28 3.14 -10.96
N ALA A 552 9.47 3.02 -12.27
CA ALA A 552 9.05 1.84 -13.03
C ALA A 552 9.74 0.57 -12.51
N ILE A 553 11.06 0.62 -12.30
CA ILE A 553 11.85 -0.51 -11.76
C ILE A 553 11.32 -0.94 -10.38
N GLN A 554 11.03 0.02 -9.49
CA GLN A 554 10.47 -0.27 -8.17
C GLN A 554 9.08 -0.93 -8.27
N VAL A 555 8.19 -0.42 -9.14
CA VAL A 555 6.85 -1.01 -9.37
C VAL A 555 6.96 -2.42 -9.95
N HIS A 556 7.91 -2.68 -10.85
CA HIS A 556 8.17 -4.04 -11.34
C HIS A 556 8.62 -5.00 -10.24
N HIS A 557 9.48 -4.54 -9.31
CA HIS A 557 9.84 -5.34 -8.15
C HIS A 557 8.64 -5.58 -7.22
N SER A 558 7.83 -4.55 -6.94
CA SER A 558 6.57 -4.67 -6.20
C SER A 558 5.60 -5.66 -6.84
N ASN A 559 5.54 -5.71 -8.18
CA ASN A 559 4.75 -6.69 -8.91
C ASN A 559 5.25 -8.13 -8.66
N ARG A 560 6.57 -8.37 -8.68
CA ARG A 560 7.16 -9.69 -8.37
C ARG A 560 6.80 -10.15 -6.95
N LEU A 561 6.88 -9.25 -5.98
CA LEU A 561 6.46 -9.52 -4.60
C LEU A 561 4.95 -9.78 -4.49
N MET A 562 4.13 -9.09 -5.28
CA MET A 562 2.69 -9.32 -5.30
C MET A 562 2.36 -10.69 -5.90
N TYR A 563 3.00 -11.06 -7.01
CA TYR A 563 2.81 -12.39 -7.62
C TYR A 563 3.16 -13.53 -6.66
N ALA A 564 4.22 -13.37 -5.85
CA ALA A 564 4.56 -14.35 -4.81
C ALA A 564 3.46 -14.53 -3.74
N SER A 565 2.60 -13.53 -3.53
CA SER A 565 1.51 -13.61 -2.56
C SER A 565 0.27 -14.35 -3.07
N TYR A 566 0.16 -14.58 -4.39
CA TYR A 566 -1.02 -15.19 -5.00
C TYR A 566 -0.93 -16.69 -5.11
N SER A 567 -2.11 -17.32 -5.10
CA SER A 567 -2.30 -18.74 -5.35
C SER A 567 -1.36 -19.62 -4.53
N ARG A 568 -1.19 -19.31 -3.25
CA ARG A 568 -0.33 -20.06 -2.35
C ARG A 568 -0.98 -21.39 -1.98
N PRO A 569 -0.19 -22.47 -1.80
CA PRO A 569 -0.67 -23.67 -1.13
C PRO A 569 -0.94 -23.39 0.36
N ARG A 570 -1.84 -24.20 0.93
CA ARG A 570 -2.21 -24.24 2.34
C ARG A 570 -1.62 -25.45 3.05
N SER A 571 -1.18 -25.25 4.28
CA SER A 571 -0.98 -26.32 5.26
C SER A 571 -2.24 -26.62 6.07
N ALA A 572 -2.23 -27.70 6.84
CA ALA A 572 -3.29 -27.99 7.81
C ALA A 572 -3.54 -26.83 8.80
N GLN A 573 -2.46 -26.14 9.21
CA GLN A 573 -2.55 -24.99 10.11
C GLN A 573 -3.18 -23.77 9.43
N ASP A 574 -2.89 -23.55 8.14
CA ASP A 574 -3.54 -22.48 7.37
C ASP A 574 -5.07 -22.74 7.31
N ASP A 575 -5.48 -23.98 7.08
CA ASP A 575 -6.89 -24.38 7.07
C ASP A 575 -7.59 -24.16 8.42
N GLU A 576 -6.93 -24.50 9.54
CA GLU A 576 -7.46 -24.24 10.90
C GLU A 576 -7.75 -22.76 11.10
N LEU A 577 -6.79 -21.89 10.77
CA LEU A 577 -6.94 -20.44 10.92
C LEU A 577 -8.00 -19.86 9.97
N ILE A 578 -8.12 -20.40 8.76
CA ILE A 578 -9.18 -20.00 7.82
C ILE A 578 -10.56 -20.41 8.36
N ARG A 579 -10.69 -21.61 8.96
CA ARG A 579 -11.92 -22.04 9.63
C ARG A 579 -12.24 -21.18 10.85
N ASP A 580 -11.23 -20.73 11.59
CA ASP A 580 -11.43 -19.80 12.69
C ASP A 580 -11.95 -18.43 12.19
N LEU A 581 -11.39 -17.90 11.10
CA LEU A 581 -11.92 -16.71 10.44
C LEU A 581 -13.36 -16.91 9.97
N LEU A 582 -13.70 -18.10 9.47
CA LEU A 582 -15.05 -18.45 9.06
C LEU A 582 -16.02 -18.37 10.25
N GLU A 583 -15.67 -18.96 11.39
CA GLU A 583 -16.46 -18.88 12.62
C GLU A 583 -16.61 -17.44 13.13
N PHE A 584 -15.54 -16.63 13.10
CA PHE A 584 -15.64 -15.20 13.42
C PHE A 584 -16.50 -14.42 12.42
N GLY A 585 -16.53 -14.84 11.16
CA GLY A 585 -17.42 -14.32 10.12
C GLY A 585 -18.91 -14.62 10.37
N LEU A 586 -19.20 -15.52 11.32
CA LEU A 586 -20.53 -15.87 11.79
C LEU A 586 -20.83 -15.32 13.20
N SER A 587 -19.93 -14.52 13.76
CA SER A 587 -20.07 -13.94 15.10
C SER A 587 -21.31 -13.04 15.23
N PRO A 588 -21.98 -13.02 16.41
CA PRO A 588 -23.05 -12.06 16.69
C PRO A 588 -22.56 -10.60 16.67
N PHE A 589 -21.29 -10.37 16.99
CA PHE A 589 -20.71 -9.03 17.05
C PHE A 589 -20.40 -8.49 15.65
N LEU A 590 -21.18 -7.50 15.21
CA LEU A 590 -21.07 -6.93 13.86
C LEU A 590 -19.65 -6.44 13.50
N ARG A 591 -18.93 -5.83 14.44
CA ARG A 591 -17.56 -5.31 14.19
C ARG A 591 -16.55 -6.45 13.92
N VAL A 592 -16.65 -7.55 14.66
CA VAL A 592 -15.83 -8.76 14.46
C VAL A 592 -16.21 -9.43 13.14
N ARG A 593 -17.51 -9.69 12.96
CA ARG A 593 -18.09 -10.30 11.77
C ARG A 593 -17.64 -9.61 10.48
N ARG A 594 -17.79 -8.28 10.38
CA ARG A 594 -17.38 -7.52 9.18
C ARG A 594 -15.88 -7.61 8.90
N ARG A 595 -15.05 -7.61 9.95
CA ARG A 595 -13.59 -7.73 9.78
C ARG A 595 -13.21 -9.10 9.26
N ALA A 596 -13.73 -10.17 9.86
CA ALA A 596 -13.49 -11.54 9.44
C ALA A 596 -13.96 -11.81 8.00
N GLN A 597 -15.17 -11.36 7.64
CA GLN A 597 -15.71 -11.46 6.27
C GLN A 597 -14.82 -10.78 5.23
N SER A 598 -14.27 -9.60 5.54
CA SER A 598 -13.32 -8.91 4.66
C SER A 598 -12.02 -9.68 4.48
N LEU A 599 -11.53 -10.38 5.51
CA LEU A 599 -10.33 -11.21 5.42
C LEU A 599 -10.60 -12.49 4.63
N LEU A 600 -11.74 -13.17 4.85
CA LEU A 600 -12.14 -14.34 4.07
C LEU A 600 -12.21 -14.06 2.56
N SER A 601 -12.71 -12.88 2.18
CA SER A 601 -12.67 -12.44 0.77
C SER A 601 -11.24 -12.35 0.23
N SER A 602 -10.25 -12.01 1.07
CA SER A 602 -8.84 -11.95 0.69
C SER A 602 -8.17 -13.32 0.72
N VAL A 603 -8.62 -14.25 1.58
CA VAL A 603 -8.18 -15.66 1.57
C VAL A 603 -8.41 -16.27 0.19
N ASN A 604 -9.59 -16.03 -0.39
CA ASN A 604 -9.98 -16.59 -1.68
C ASN A 604 -9.12 -16.14 -2.86
N SER A 605 -8.51 -14.96 -2.82
CA SER A 605 -7.55 -14.54 -3.85
C SER A 605 -6.13 -14.99 -3.54
N THR A 606 -5.81 -15.26 -2.27
CA THR A 606 -4.45 -15.56 -1.82
C THR A 606 -4.14 -17.06 -1.89
N TYR A 607 -5.09 -17.92 -1.54
CA TYR A 607 -4.87 -19.36 -1.38
C TYR A 607 -5.65 -20.19 -2.40
N LEU A 608 -5.01 -21.22 -2.95
CA LEU A 608 -5.59 -22.11 -3.95
C LEU A 608 -6.78 -22.91 -3.42
N GLU A 609 -7.99 -22.72 -3.96
CA GLU A 609 -9.19 -23.51 -3.58
C GLU A 609 -9.61 -23.38 -2.11
N SER A 610 -9.43 -22.22 -1.46
CA SER A 610 -9.81 -22.05 -0.03
C SER A 610 -11.31 -22.18 0.23
N THR A 611 -12.11 -21.99 -0.81
CA THR A 611 -13.57 -22.09 -0.75
C THR A 611 -14.06 -23.48 -0.40
N VAL A 612 -13.25 -24.54 -0.56
CA VAL A 612 -13.64 -25.91 -0.17
C VAL A 612 -13.91 -26.04 1.33
N LEU A 613 -13.33 -25.15 2.15
CA LEU A 613 -13.45 -25.21 3.62
C LEU A 613 -14.78 -24.66 4.13
N PHE A 614 -15.54 -23.95 3.29
CA PHE A 614 -16.67 -23.12 3.73
C PHE A 614 -18.04 -23.82 3.73
N PRO A 615 -18.40 -24.66 2.73
CA PRO A 615 -19.75 -25.18 2.55
C PRO A 615 -20.35 -25.78 3.81
N ASP A 616 -19.68 -26.72 4.48
CA ASP A 616 -20.26 -27.44 5.63
C ASP A 616 -20.69 -26.47 6.75
N VAL A 617 -19.80 -25.56 7.14
CA VAL A 617 -20.06 -24.58 8.20
C VAL A 617 -21.15 -23.58 7.80
N LEU A 618 -21.16 -23.14 6.54
CA LEU A 618 -22.16 -22.20 6.03
C LEU A 618 -23.55 -22.84 5.91
N LEU A 619 -23.63 -24.06 5.40
CA LEU A 619 -24.88 -24.80 5.24
C LEU A 619 -25.47 -25.18 6.59
N ASP A 620 -24.63 -25.58 7.54
CA ASP A 620 -25.07 -25.83 8.92
C ASP A 620 -25.65 -24.57 9.57
N ALA A 621 -25.07 -23.39 9.29
CA ALA A 621 -25.58 -22.13 9.81
C ALA A 621 -26.93 -21.69 9.20
N LEU A 622 -27.39 -22.33 8.12
CA LEU A 622 -28.70 -22.08 7.50
C LEU A 622 -29.80 -23.04 7.99
N LYS A 623 -29.47 -24.02 8.83
CA LYS A 623 -30.44 -25.00 9.35
C LYS A 623 -31.38 -24.37 10.40
N PRO A 624 -32.60 -24.92 10.57
CA PRO A 624 -33.52 -24.50 11.63
C PRO A 624 -32.90 -24.59 13.03
N GLY A 625 -33.23 -23.62 13.90
CA GLY A 625 -32.74 -23.58 15.29
C GLY A 625 -31.39 -22.85 15.47
N THR A 626 -30.80 -22.35 14.40
CA THR A 626 -29.58 -21.55 14.44
C THR A 626 -29.86 -20.09 14.81
N ASP A 627 -28.94 -19.43 15.52
CA ASP A 627 -29.05 -18.01 15.82
C ASP A 627 -29.21 -17.14 14.54
N PRO A 628 -30.18 -16.19 14.51
CA PRO A 628 -30.42 -15.36 13.34
C PRO A 628 -29.23 -14.51 12.89
N ASP A 629 -28.35 -14.08 13.80
CA ASP A 629 -27.15 -13.32 13.44
C ASP A 629 -26.07 -14.22 12.84
N ARG A 630 -25.95 -15.47 13.29
CA ARG A 630 -25.11 -16.50 12.65
C ARG A 630 -25.60 -16.77 11.22
N MET A 631 -26.90 -17.01 11.04
CA MET A 631 -27.51 -17.23 9.73
C MET A 631 -27.30 -16.04 8.78
N LYS A 632 -27.49 -14.82 9.30
CA LYS A 632 -27.20 -13.58 8.56
C LYS A 632 -25.74 -13.49 8.14
N GLY A 633 -24.80 -13.83 9.04
CA GLY A 633 -23.37 -13.89 8.74
C GLY A 633 -23.05 -14.87 7.61
N ALA A 634 -23.65 -16.06 7.64
CA ALA A 634 -23.47 -17.08 6.62
C ALA A 634 -23.95 -16.59 5.26
N LEU A 635 -25.13 -15.98 5.18
CA LEU A 635 -25.66 -15.41 3.92
C LEU A 635 -24.77 -14.30 3.36
N TYR A 636 -24.16 -13.47 4.20
CA TYR A 636 -23.19 -12.48 3.73
C TYR A 636 -21.94 -13.13 3.12
N ILE A 637 -21.40 -14.17 3.77
CA ILE A 637 -20.22 -14.90 3.29
C ILE A 637 -20.53 -15.63 1.99
N VAL A 638 -21.67 -16.33 1.92
CA VAL A 638 -22.16 -16.99 0.70
C VAL A 638 -22.18 -15.96 -0.42
N ARG A 639 -22.88 -14.84 -0.25
CA ARG A 639 -22.98 -13.81 -1.31
C ARG A 639 -21.64 -13.17 -1.69
N SER A 640 -20.75 -12.91 -0.74
CA SER A 640 -19.41 -12.39 -1.06
C SER A 640 -18.52 -13.42 -1.76
N CYS A 641 -18.79 -14.71 -1.55
CA CYS A 641 -18.08 -15.81 -2.20
C CYS A 641 -18.81 -16.35 -3.43
N MET A 642 -20.05 -15.94 -3.73
CA MET A 642 -20.88 -16.48 -4.81
C MET A 642 -20.27 -16.31 -6.20
N LEU A 643 -19.49 -15.25 -6.42
CA LEU A 643 -18.72 -15.06 -7.64
C LEU A 643 -17.43 -15.90 -7.69
N HIS A 644 -16.92 -16.37 -6.54
CA HIS A 644 -15.74 -17.23 -6.42
C HIS A 644 -16.10 -18.72 -6.30
N TYR A 645 -17.38 -19.02 -6.16
CA TYR A 645 -17.98 -20.33 -6.38
C TYR A 645 -18.11 -20.65 -7.88
N THR A 646 -17.20 -20.13 -8.72
CA THR A 646 -17.04 -20.55 -10.11
C THR A 646 -16.95 -22.06 -10.23
N ARG A 647 -16.37 -22.77 -9.26
CA ARG A 647 -16.37 -24.24 -9.20
C ARG A 647 -17.76 -24.85 -8.95
N LEU A 648 -18.53 -24.34 -7.99
CA LEU A 648 -19.91 -24.78 -7.72
C LEU A 648 -20.80 -24.59 -8.95
N VAL A 649 -20.63 -23.49 -9.69
CA VAL A 649 -21.46 -23.20 -10.87
C VAL A 649 -20.91 -23.86 -12.14
N ARG A 650 -19.58 -24.04 -12.27
CA ARG A 650 -18.93 -24.71 -13.41
C ARG A 650 -19.06 -26.23 -13.34
N ASP A 651 -18.76 -26.82 -12.19
CA ASP A 651 -18.66 -28.27 -12.00
C ASP A 651 -19.88 -28.84 -11.23
N TRP A 652 -20.85 -28.00 -10.81
CA TRP A 652 -22.10 -28.38 -10.12
C TRP A 652 -21.95 -29.10 -8.76
N GLU A 653 -20.70 -29.35 -8.33
CA GLU A 653 -20.33 -30.08 -7.12
C GLU A 653 -20.86 -29.40 -5.84
N GLY A 654 -21.93 -29.96 -5.26
CA GLY A 654 -22.56 -29.44 -4.04
C GLY A 654 -23.66 -28.40 -4.27
N MET A 655 -24.05 -28.13 -5.52
CA MET A 655 -25.12 -27.21 -5.88
C MET A 655 -26.46 -27.63 -5.25
N SER A 656 -26.78 -28.93 -5.30
CA SER A 656 -27.97 -29.52 -4.69
C SER A 656 -28.11 -29.15 -3.21
N LYS A 657 -27.03 -29.32 -2.42
CA LYS A 657 -27.00 -28.97 -0.98
C LYS A 657 -27.21 -27.48 -0.73
N VAL A 658 -26.62 -26.61 -1.55
CA VAL A 658 -26.77 -25.15 -1.43
C VAL A 658 -28.20 -24.72 -1.73
N VAL A 659 -28.78 -25.24 -2.82
CA VAL A 659 -30.18 -24.98 -3.19
C VAL A 659 -31.11 -25.48 -2.10
N GLU A 660 -30.88 -26.68 -1.57
CA GLU A 660 -31.68 -27.24 -0.48
C GLU A 660 -31.64 -26.36 0.76
N ALA A 661 -30.46 -25.91 1.19
CA ALA A 661 -30.30 -25.06 2.37
C ALA A 661 -30.95 -23.68 2.18
N LEU A 662 -30.79 -23.06 1.00
CA LEU A 662 -31.40 -21.76 0.71
C LEU A 662 -32.94 -21.83 0.63
N LEU A 663 -33.49 -22.89 0.03
CA LEU A 663 -34.95 -23.09 0.02
C LEU A 663 -35.48 -23.51 1.40
N GLY A 664 -34.68 -24.25 2.17
CA GLY A 664 -34.95 -24.62 3.55
C GLY A 664 -34.93 -23.45 4.53
N ALA A 665 -34.30 -22.33 4.18
CA ALA A 665 -34.22 -21.10 4.99
C ALA A 665 -35.56 -20.36 5.14
N HIS A 666 -36.66 -20.84 4.54
CA HIS A 666 -37.99 -20.23 4.65
C HIS A 666 -38.58 -20.23 6.07
N HIS A 667 -38.03 -21.04 6.98
CA HIS A 667 -38.46 -21.11 8.38
C HIS A 667 -38.17 -19.83 9.18
N GLU A 668 -37.17 -19.03 8.78
CA GLU A 668 -36.79 -17.80 9.49
C GLU A 668 -37.63 -16.61 9.01
N THR A 669 -38.34 -15.94 9.90
CA THR A 669 -39.31 -14.89 9.53
C THR A 669 -38.74 -13.48 9.48
N LYS A 670 -37.51 -13.26 9.99
CA LYS A 670 -36.88 -11.95 10.05
C LYS A 670 -36.66 -11.35 8.66
N THR A 671 -37.30 -10.20 8.39
CA THR A 671 -37.29 -9.53 7.08
C THR A 671 -35.89 -9.29 6.51
N SER A 672 -34.91 -8.94 7.34
CA SER A 672 -33.53 -8.71 6.88
C SER A 672 -32.85 -9.98 6.38
N ILE A 673 -33.18 -11.14 6.96
CA ILE A 673 -32.63 -12.44 6.55
C ILE A 673 -33.34 -12.91 5.28
N GLN A 674 -34.67 -12.84 5.26
CA GLN A 674 -35.47 -13.15 4.07
C GLN A 674 -35.05 -12.33 2.85
N THR A 675 -34.74 -11.04 3.04
CA THR A 675 -34.18 -10.19 1.98
C THR A 675 -32.83 -10.69 1.47
N LEU A 676 -31.95 -11.15 2.37
CA LEU A 676 -30.66 -11.73 2.00
C LEU A 676 -30.80 -13.07 1.28
N VAL A 677 -31.69 -13.94 1.75
CA VAL A 677 -31.98 -15.23 1.09
C VAL A 677 -32.47 -15.00 -0.33
N ASN A 678 -33.47 -14.12 -0.52
CA ASN A 678 -33.99 -13.81 -1.86
C ASN A 678 -32.90 -13.24 -2.77
N LYS A 679 -32.08 -12.30 -2.28
CA LYS A 679 -30.92 -11.79 -3.05
C LYS A 679 -29.93 -12.88 -3.40
N THR A 680 -29.67 -13.81 -2.49
CA THR A 680 -28.77 -14.96 -2.73
C THR A 680 -29.35 -15.89 -3.80
N LEU A 681 -30.64 -16.20 -3.75
CA LEU A 681 -31.34 -17.01 -4.76
C LEU A 681 -31.34 -16.32 -6.14
N ASP A 682 -31.57 -15.00 -6.18
CA ASP A 682 -31.50 -14.21 -7.42
C ASP A 682 -30.07 -14.19 -8.00
N ASP A 683 -29.06 -13.98 -7.13
CA ASP A 683 -27.64 -14.05 -7.50
C ASP A 683 -27.29 -15.45 -8.05
N LEU A 684 -27.84 -16.52 -7.47
CA LEU A 684 -27.61 -17.91 -7.91
C LEU A 684 -28.23 -18.17 -9.27
N THR A 685 -29.46 -17.70 -9.45
CA THR A 685 -30.20 -17.83 -10.71
C THR A 685 -29.42 -17.15 -11.85
N ARG A 686 -28.92 -15.94 -11.63
CA ARG A 686 -28.10 -15.21 -12.61
C ARG A 686 -26.84 -15.99 -12.99
N LEU A 687 -26.11 -16.51 -12.01
CA LEU A 687 -24.88 -17.27 -12.25
C LEU A 687 -25.16 -18.60 -12.98
N ALA A 688 -26.22 -19.31 -12.62
CA ALA A 688 -26.62 -20.54 -13.30
C ALA A 688 -26.92 -20.32 -14.79
N HIS A 689 -27.52 -19.17 -15.16
CA HIS A 689 -27.73 -18.79 -16.55
C HIS A 689 -26.41 -18.58 -17.32
N GLU A 690 -25.43 -17.89 -16.73
CA GLU A 690 -24.14 -17.58 -17.37
C GLU A 690 -23.33 -18.86 -17.69
N CYS A 691 -23.29 -19.82 -16.77
CA CYS A 691 -22.48 -21.04 -16.93
C CYS A 691 -23.08 -22.09 -17.89
N GLN A 692 -24.39 -22.05 -18.14
CA GLN A 692 -25.06 -23.00 -19.04
C GLN A 692 -25.12 -22.53 -20.50
N SER A 693 -24.68 -21.29 -20.77
CA SER A 693 -24.90 -20.66 -22.08
C SER A 693 -24.09 -21.29 -23.23
N PHE A 694 -22.99 -22.02 -22.96
CA PHE A 694 -22.23 -22.69 -24.02
C PHE A 694 -21.51 -23.96 -23.52
N ARG A 695 -21.94 -25.15 -23.99
CA ARG A 695 -21.05 -26.32 -24.05
C ARG A 695 -20.09 -26.10 -25.22
N MET A 696 -18.98 -25.41 -24.99
CA MET A 696 -17.93 -25.26 -26.00
C MET A 696 -17.21 -26.62 -26.13
N ILE A 697 -17.56 -27.40 -27.15
CA ILE A 697 -16.80 -28.59 -27.52
C ILE A 697 -15.56 -28.09 -28.27
N TYR A 698 -14.44 -27.94 -27.55
CA TYR A 698 -13.17 -27.48 -28.13
C TYR A 698 -12.43 -28.55 -28.93
N ARG A 699 -12.92 -29.80 -28.92
CA ARG A 699 -12.34 -30.94 -29.67
C ARG A 699 -12.78 -30.90 -31.12
N VAL A 700 -12.29 -29.89 -31.84
CA VAL A 700 -12.43 -29.76 -33.29
C VAL A 700 -11.06 -29.92 -33.94
N GLU A 701 -11.01 -30.58 -35.10
CA GLU A 701 -9.76 -30.91 -35.81
C GLU A 701 -8.85 -29.68 -36.00
N GLY A 702 -9.42 -28.50 -36.25
CA GLY A 702 -8.65 -27.26 -36.39
C GLY A 702 -7.97 -26.79 -35.10
N ALA A 703 -8.60 -26.98 -33.94
CA ALA A 703 -8.03 -26.61 -32.65
C ALA A 703 -6.94 -27.59 -32.21
N GLU A 704 -7.13 -28.89 -32.47
CA GLU A 704 -6.11 -29.92 -32.23
C GLU A 704 -4.87 -29.68 -33.10
N LYS A 705 -5.05 -29.40 -34.40
CA LYS A 705 -3.93 -29.02 -35.29
C LYS A 705 -3.19 -27.77 -34.81
N ALA A 706 -3.92 -26.73 -34.40
CA ALA A 706 -3.30 -25.51 -33.88
C ALA A 706 -2.54 -25.77 -32.56
N ALA A 707 -3.08 -26.62 -31.67
CA ALA A 707 -2.40 -27.01 -30.45
C ALA A 707 -1.10 -27.79 -30.75
N ASP A 708 -1.13 -28.71 -31.72
CA ASP A 708 0.06 -29.45 -32.18
C ASP A 708 1.12 -28.53 -32.79
N GLU A 709 0.70 -27.53 -33.57
CA GLU A 709 1.60 -26.51 -34.13
C GLU A 709 2.27 -25.68 -33.04
N VAL A 710 1.51 -25.21 -32.04
CA VAL A 710 2.07 -24.48 -30.89
C VAL A 710 3.00 -25.38 -30.08
N ALA A 711 2.63 -26.65 -29.85
CA ALA A 711 3.45 -27.61 -29.12
C ALA A 711 4.80 -27.90 -29.79
N LYS A 712 4.89 -27.77 -31.12
CA LYS A 712 6.17 -27.89 -31.86
C LYS A 712 7.12 -26.73 -31.57
N GLU A 713 6.60 -25.51 -31.40
CA GLU A 713 7.37 -24.30 -31.11
C GLU A 713 7.78 -24.18 -29.62
N LEU A 714 7.10 -24.89 -28.72
CA LEU A 714 7.44 -24.93 -27.30
C LEU A 714 8.71 -25.78 -27.07
N THR A 715 9.85 -25.11 -26.94
CA THR A 715 11.15 -25.75 -26.71
C THR A 715 11.47 -26.03 -25.24
N LEU A 716 10.88 -25.24 -24.32
CA LEU A 716 11.16 -25.32 -22.87
C LEU A 716 10.18 -26.20 -22.10
N PHE A 717 8.94 -26.34 -22.58
CA PHE A 717 7.88 -27.13 -21.94
C PHE A 717 7.08 -27.85 -23.02
N LYS A 718 7.50 -29.05 -23.41
CA LYS A 718 6.68 -29.92 -24.24
C LYS A 718 5.70 -30.68 -23.35
N PRO A 719 4.38 -30.65 -23.66
CA PRO A 719 3.43 -31.50 -22.98
C PRO A 719 3.77 -32.97 -23.28
N ASP A 720 3.83 -33.78 -22.22
CA ASP A 720 3.99 -35.22 -22.31
C ASP A 720 2.68 -35.86 -22.75
N GLU A 721 2.74 -36.85 -23.66
CA GLU A 721 1.54 -37.54 -24.16
C GLU A 721 0.77 -38.23 -23.01
N GLU A 722 1.48 -38.79 -22.04
CA GLU A 722 0.86 -39.41 -20.85
C GLU A 722 0.15 -38.36 -19.98
N PHE A 723 0.77 -37.18 -19.83
CA PHE A 723 0.17 -36.05 -19.15
C PHE A 723 -1.12 -35.60 -19.85
N VAL A 724 -1.10 -35.44 -21.17
CA VAL A 724 -2.26 -35.04 -21.97
C VAL A 724 -3.39 -36.05 -21.82
N ALA A 725 -3.13 -37.34 -22.01
CA ALA A 725 -4.13 -38.39 -21.87
C ALA A 725 -4.76 -38.43 -20.47
N ARG A 726 -3.96 -38.20 -19.42
CA ARG A 726 -4.47 -38.10 -18.05
C ARG A 726 -5.40 -36.89 -17.85
N ILE A 727 -5.06 -35.73 -18.42
CA ILE A 727 -5.92 -34.54 -18.36
C ILE A 727 -7.21 -34.75 -19.15
N GLU A 728 -7.15 -35.41 -20.31
CA GLU A 728 -8.34 -35.75 -21.11
C GLU A 728 -9.30 -36.67 -20.36
N LYS A 729 -8.77 -37.75 -19.78
CA LYS A 729 -9.56 -38.66 -18.95
C LYS A 729 -10.17 -37.94 -17.74
N GLY A 730 -9.38 -37.08 -17.10
CA GLY A 730 -9.84 -36.24 -16.00
C GLY A 730 -11.01 -35.33 -16.42
N ASP A 731 -10.93 -34.72 -17.60
CA ASP A 731 -12.01 -33.88 -18.11
C ASP A 731 -13.30 -34.67 -18.36
N GLU A 732 -13.19 -35.90 -18.88
CA GLU A 732 -14.34 -36.81 -19.06
C GLU A 732 -15.01 -37.17 -17.73
N GLU A 733 -14.21 -37.54 -16.72
CA GLU A 733 -14.70 -37.83 -15.37
C GLU A 733 -15.38 -36.60 -14.74
N ARG A 734 -14.79 -35.41 -14.92
CA ARG A 734 -15.35 -34.14 -14.44
C ARG A 734 -16.70 -33.84 -15.07
N LEU A 735 -16.83 -34.02 -16.39
CA LEU A 735 -18.07 -33.78 -17.12
C LEU A 735 -19.17 -34.77 -16.68
N ALA A 736 -18.83 -36.04 -16.51
CA ALA A 736 -19.77 -37.05 -16.03
C ALA A 736 -20.27 -36.75 -14.60
N ALA A 737 -19.37 -36.33 -13.70
CA ALA A 737 -19.73 -35.95 -12.34
C ALA A 737 -20.63 -34.70 -12.30
N ARG A 738 -20.32 -33.71 -13.15
CA ARG A 738 -21.14 -32.50 -13.32
C ARG A 738 -22.55 -32.84 -13.77
N ASP A 739 -22.68 -33.67 -14.80
CA ASP A 739 -23.99 -34.03 -15.37
C ASP A 739 -24.86 -34.77 -14.33
N LYS A 740 -24.24 -35.67 -13.54
CA LYS A 740 -24.91 -36.35 -12.42
C LYS A 740 -25.42 -35.37 -11.35
N GLU A 741 -24.61 -34.42 -10.91
CA GLU A 741 -25.04 -33.44 -9.89
C GLU A 741 -26.06 -32.44 -10.43
N TYR A 742 -25.96 -32.12 -11.71
CA TYR A 742 -26.96 -31.32 -12.40
C TYR A 742 -28.34 -32.02 -12.38
N GLU A 743 -28.42 -33.30 -12.74
CA GLU A 743 -29.67 -34.08 -12.67
C GLU A 743 -30.23 -34.11 -11.25
N ALA A 744 -29.38 -34.42 -10.26
CA ALA A 744 -29.78 -34.43 -8.85
C ALA A 744 -30.31 -33.06 -8.36
N THR A 745 -29.70 -31.97 -8.83
CA THR A 745 -30.16 -30.61 -8.50
C THR A 745 -31.50 -30.31 -9.15
N VAL A 746 -31.72 -30.71 -10.41
CA VAL A 746 -33.00 -30.54 -11.10
C VAL A 746 -34.11 -31.32 -10.38
N ASP A 747 -33.87 -32.57 -10.02
CA ASP A 747 -34.82 -33.42 -9.30
C ASP A 747 -35.19 -32.82 -7.94
N LEU A 748 -34.18 -32.31 -7.21
CA LEU A 748 -34.40 -31.60 -5.95
C LEU A 748 -35.28 -30.37 -6.16
N ILE A 749 -34.98 -29.52 -7.15
CA ILE A 749 -35.77 -28.30 -7.39
C ILE A 749 -37.21 -28.67 -7.77
N LEU A 750 -37.42 -29.66 -8.63
CA LEU A 750 -38.74 -30.15 -9.00
C LEU A 750 -39.53 -30.62 -7.77
N SER A 751 -38.89 -31.39 -6.88
CA SER A 751 -39.51 -31.85 -5.63
C SER A 751 -39.95 -30.67 -4.74
N LYS A 752 -39.12 -29.61 -4.64
CA LYS A 752 -39.43 -28.42 -3.84
C LYS A 752 -40.51 -27.53 -4.45
N THR A 753 -40.61 -27.47 -5.79
CA THR A 753 -41.71 -26.74 -6.44
C THR A 753 -43.08 -27.39 -6.21
N GLN A 754 -43.11 -28.70 -5.94
CA GLN A 754 -44.33 -29.46 -5.68
C GLN A 754 -44.66 -29.55 -4.17
N ASP A 755 -43.79 -29.05 -3.30
CA ASP A 755 -43.98 -29.07 -1.85
C ASP A 755 -45.05 -28.04 -1.42
N PRO A 756 -46.20 -28.49 -0.88
CA PRO A 756 -47.28 -27.59 -0.49
C PRO A 756 -46.97 -26.78 0.79
N THR A 757 -45.92 -27.15 1.53
CA THR A 757 -45.52 -26.45 2.75
C THR A 757 -44.62 -25.24 2.49
N LEU A 758 -44.05 -25.17 1.28
CA LEU A 758 -43.15 -24.10 0.88
C LEU A 758 -43.93 -22.84 0.49
N SER A 759 -43.50 -21.67 0.98
CA SER A 759 -44.12 -20.38 0.64
C SER A 759 -44.07 -20.12 -0.88
N TRP A 760 -45.11 -19.49 -1.44
CA TRP A 760 -45.20 -19.16 -2.87
C TRP A 760 -43.97 -18.41 -3.41
N ARG A 761 -43.30 -17.58 -2.57
CA ARG A 761 -42.07 -16.86 -2.95
C ARG A 761 -40.91 -17.81 -3.21
N TYR A 762 -40.78 -18.83 -2.36
CA TYR A 762 -39.75 -19.85 -2.45
C TYR A 762 -40.05 -20.86 -3.57
N GLN A 763 -41.33 -21.20 -3.78
CA GLN A 763 -41.75 -21.97 -4.97
C GLN A 763 -41.44 -21.22 -6.26
N LEU A 764 -41.68 -19.90 -6.32
CA LEU A 764 -41.32 -19.07 -7.46
C LEU A 764 -39.80 -19.00 -7.66
N ALA A 765 -39.01 -18.86 -6.59
CA ALA A 765 -37.56 -18.88 -6.67
C ALA A 765 -37.03 -20.24 -7.18
N ALA A 766 -37.56 -21.34 -6.67
CA ALA A 766 -37.26 -22.70 -7.15
C ALA A 766 -37.62 -22.84 -8.64
N ALA A 767 -38.80 -22.39 -9.06
CA ALA A 767 -39.21 -22.41 -10.47
C ALA A 767 -38.29 -21.56 -11.37
N ARG A 768 -37.78 -20.43 -10.88
CA ARG A 768 -36.81 -19.60 -11.63
C ARG A 768 -35.46 -20.29 -11.80
N LEU A 769 -35.01 -21.04 -10.81
CA LEU A 769 -33.79 -21.86 -10.90
C LEU A 769 -33.88 -22.98 -11.96
N LEU A 770 -35.10 -23.41 -12.34
CA LEU A 770 -35.36 -24.38 -13.41
C LEU A 770 -35.32 -23.79 -14.84
N VAL A 771 -35.47 -22.48 -15.01
CA VAL A 771 -35.47 -21.85 -16.34
C VAL A 771 -34.10 -21.98 -17.05
N PRO A 772 -32.95 -21.77 -16.38
CA PRO A 772 -31.65 -22.07 -16.96
C PRO A 772 -31.53 -23.55 -17.39
N THR A 773 -31.92 -24.48 -16.50
CA THR A 773 -31.62 -25.92 -16.65
C THR A 773 -32.24 -26.52 -17.92
N ARG A 774 -33.41 -26.05 -18.37
CA ARG A 774 -34.02 -26.55 -19.61
C ARG A 774 -33.26 -26.26 -20.91
N VAL A 775 -32.42 -25.22 -20.98
CA VAL A 775 -31.70 -24.85 -22.21
C VAL A 775 -30.57 -25.85 -22.53
N SER A 776 -30.02 -26.51 -21.51
CA SER A 776 -28.98 -27.54 -21.68
C SER A 776 -29.51 -28.83 -22.35
N ALA A 777 -30.71 -29.28 -21.94
CA ALA A 777 -31.27 -30.54 -22.42
C ALA A 777 -31.75 -30.50 -23.88
N THR A 778 -32.14 -29.34 -24.40
CA THR A 778 -32.67 -29.23 -25.77
C THR A 778 -31.59 -29.08 -26.84
N MET A 779 -30.34 -28.81 -26.47
CA MET A 779 -29.21 -28.79 -27.42
C MET A 779 -28.44 -30.11 -27.47
N ALA A 780 -28.52 -30.97 -26.44
CA ALA A 780 -27.93 -32.30 -26.47
C ALA A 780 -28.64 -33.27 -27.45
N SER A 781 -29.89 -32.99 -27.85
CA SER A 781 -30.61 -33.77 -28.86
C SER A 781 -30.50 -33.19 -30.29
N ALA A 782 -29.69 -32.15 -30.49
CA ALA A 782 -29.55 -31.44 -31.76
C ALA A 782 -28.12 -31.47 -32.35
N VAL A 783 -27.22 -32.26 -31.76
CA VAL A 783 -25.91 -32.67 -32.31
C VAL A 783 -25.92 -34.19 -32.39
#